data_AF-A0A9W6NU26-F1
#
_entry.id   AF-A0A9W6NU26-F1
#
_cell.length_a   1.000
_cell.length_b   1.000
_cell.length_c   1.000
_cell.angle_alpha   90.00
_cell.angle_beta   90.00
_cell.angle_gamma   90.00
#
_symmetry.space_group_name_H-M   'P 1'
#
loop_
_entity.id
_entity.type
_entity.pdbx_description
1 polymer ?
#
loop_
_entity_poly.entity_id
_entity_poly.type
_entity_poly.pdbx_seq_one_letter_code
_entity_poly.pdbx_strand_id
1 'polypeptide(L)'
;MMGLGRASRVLVALVGLAAVLIGLPLALFRLGARHLPDSLPRLDEASAALLHPQDGRLLLGLIVVAGWLFWAYLAFGCVVDTATMVRHGARAVSLRRTGPRAITGLLIFWLASALAANQAPATPAAPMLVAAALERNPAPVEPAHLYVVKERDTLWDIASRELGDPLRWREILDLNRSRTQPDGNRLTDAARLIPGWRLTLPTKTVDDGVVVVHVGESLASIARDQLGDARRYGEIYEASQGLAQPGGEVLRDPDVIKPGWLLHIPKDGASTTTPPTEGQGSPSQAREPAPTPSRPLPGPPADPAPITVSPPVAPDPAPEPSVDDSTDTAPFDVVGGVAVGGGVAAGVLGLLAHLRRRQRRLRRYRRQIALPDPIDAAAEVVAMHADERNPDLALLESALRLASATTPLPDITGAVVGTDSVELLGTHETDLGDGFSRGPDGNWRLTADQTAHIDVGNGYPALTSIGRLNDGRTVFVDLEADGVLHLVGHRTRACDLLRNMTLELATATWAENTELMVVGLEDEFEVLPRHRIRCFRNLRQALPPFTSAVDAAERSLESAHRTASELRAAGEIGDELVVTILVVAGVDLEDQPSLTSICSRLLEGPRTCAAVVTSSTATSLPGPRLTVQEDQTMADVDLPGAPIIAEQMPSDVAVSLLAAIRTAARNEDEPVPAVDGTQTWSSEMTIDGSWASPTSEQPADQPSEDDPPPSPSTADGAPDTAAHTATLTREHRHLRRVEHDDPHLDDDLAEWLSPGPPKRPLISILGEPALRAPGTPPTGRAAWQCEVVVYLALHERGVTRDKLATDLWPDGKAVSSSSVRRTIAEIRPWVGRHPDQPEMEFIPTISTSGDDRYRIVGHLLDWDLFRRLRKRAQARAAAGRPAEARADYVSALGLVRGPILRPVRDRGYAWLRDADQHHDILIPGFVIDTAHELVDLALARDELDLAHWAAGLGRLVDPDSTHDRPFLDLMRIAHAEGNTGAMRQYAELLLAERDFEIGEDLPPESFAVFHELFPNGLSRTVDDQ
;
A
#
# COMPACT_ATOMS: atom_id res chain seq x y z
N MET A 1 10.67 48.97 -25.71
CA MET A 1 10.88 47.79 -26.58
C MET A 1 9.77 46.71 -26.50
N MET A 2 8.67 46.89 -25.75
CA MET A 2 7.64 45.84 -25.57
C MET A 2 6.78 45.48 -26.80
N GLY A 3 6.84 46.24 -27.91
CA GLY A 3 6.07 45.96 -29.13
C GLY A 3 6.64 44.81 -29.98
N LEU A 4 7.97 44.75 -30.15
CA LEU A 4 8.62 43.78 -31.06
C LEU A 4 8.39 42.33 -30.60
N GLY A 5 8.46 42.06 -29.29
CA GLY A 5 8.28 40.71 -28.74
C GLY A 5 6.88 40.11 -28.91
N ARG A 6 5.85 40.92 -29.17
CA ARG A 6 4.51 40.43 -29.55
C ARG A 6 4.41 40.19 -31.05
N ALA A 7 4.96 41.09 -31.86
CA ALA A 7 4.98 40.94 -33.31
C ALA A 7 5.78 39.68 -33.74
N SER A 8 6.93 39.41 -33.12
CA SER A 8 7.72 38.20 -33.41
C SER A 8 6.97 36.92 -33.05
N ARG A 9 6.31 36.84 -31.88
CA ARG A 9 5.51 35.67 -31.49
C ARG A 9 4.33 35.41 -32.44
N VAL A 10 3.64 36.47 -32.88
CA VAL A 10 2.56 36.35 -33.88
C VAL A 10 3.09 35.89 -35.23
N LEU A 11 4.25 36.40 -35.67
CA LEU A 11 4.91 35.96 -36.90
C LEU A 11 5.31 34.48 -36.83
N VAL A 12 5.95 34.04 -35.73
CA VAL A 12 6.33 32.64 -35.49
C VAL A 12 5.10 31.72 -35.49
N ALA A 13 4.01 32.13 -34.82
CA ALA A 13 2.76 31.36 -34.82
C ALA A 13 2.13 31.24 -36.21
N LEU A 14 2.14 32.32 -37.01
CA LEU A 14 1.66 32.31 -38.40
C LEU A 14 2.52 31.43 -39.31
N VAL A 15 3.85 31.47 -39.15
CA VAL A 15 4.78 30.63 -39.90
C VAL A 15 4.60 29.15 -39.53
N GLY A 16 4.46 28.83 -38.24
CA GLY A 16 4.17 27.47 -37.78
C GLY A 16 2.83 26.94 -38.31
N LEU A 17 1.77 27.77 -38.27
CA LEU A 17 0.47 27.40 -38.82
C LEU A 17 0.53 27.18 -40.34
N ALA A 18 1.26 28.02 -41.09
CA ALA A 18 1.46 27.83 -42.52
C ALA A 18 2.28 26.55 -42.83
N ALA A 19 3.29 26.23 -42.02
CA ALA A 19 4.07 25.00 -42.15
C ALA A 19 3.20 23.75 -41.94
N VAL A 20 2.26 23.76 -40.99
CA VAL A 20 1.31 22.65 -40.79
C VAL A 20 0.26 22.59 -41.90
N LEU A 21 -0.37 23.72 -42.25
CA LEU A 21 -1.48 23.73 -43.21
C LEU A 21 -1.03 23.53 -44.67
N ILE A 22 0.18 23.96 -45.05
CA ILE A 22 0.68 23.91 -46.44
C ILE A 22 1.87 22.95 -46.56
N GLY A 23 2.79 22.97 -45.60
CA GLY A 23 3.99 22.13 -45.62
C GLY A 23 3.70 20.64 -45.43
N LEU A 24 2.79 20.29 -44.50
CA LEU A 24 2.45 18.88 -44.24
C LEU A 24 1.79 18.19 -45.44
N PRO A 25 0.79 18.76 -46.15
CA PRO A 25 0.29 18.19 -47.40
C PRO A 25 1.34 18.07 -48.48
N LEU A 26 2.24 19.05 -48.61
CA LEU A 26 3.31 19.01 -49.61
C LEU A 26 4.31 17.89 -49.31
N ALA A 27 4.60 17.65 -48.03
CA ALA A 27 5.42 16.54 -47.56
C ALA A 27 4.73 15.19 -47.76
N LEU A 28 3.47 15.04 -47.34
CA LEU A 28 2.67 13.83 -47.55
C LEU A 28 2.51 13.49 -49.04
N PHE A 29 2.32 14.49 -49.89
CA PHE A 29 2.26 14.30 -51.34
C PHE A 29 3.62 13.85 -51.90
N ARG A 30 4.72 14.55 -51.59
CA ARG A 30 6.06 14.22 -52.13
C ARG A 30 6.62 12.89 -51.60
N LEU A 31 6.40 12.57 -50.33
CA LEU A 31 6.96 11.39 -49.67
C LEU A 31 6.03 10.18 -49.76
N GLY A 32 4.71 10.41 -49.85
CA GLY A 32 3.68 9.38 -49.77
C GLY A 32 3.06 8.96 -51.09
N ALA A 33 3.08 9.78 -52.14
CA ALA A 33 2.53 9.40 -53.45
C ALA A 33 3.20 8.14 -54.06
N ARG A 34 4.44 7.84 -53.67
CA ARG A 34 5.20 6.63 -54.06
C ARG A 34 4.82 5.36 -53.28
N HIS A 35 3.98 5.47 -52.25
CA HIS A 35 3.57 4.39 -51.34
C HIS A 35 2.07 4.11 -51.38
N LEU A 36 1.30 4.93 -52.10
CA LEU A 36 -0.10 4.68 -52.41
C LEU A 36 -0.21 3.86 -53.71
N PRO A 37 -1.10 2.86 -53.79
CA PRO A 37 -1.31 2.12 -55.03
C PRO A 37 -2.01 2.99 -56.09
N ASP A 38 -1.66 2.79 -57.37
CA ASP A 38 -2.23 3.53 -58.52
C ASP A 38 -3.74 3.29 -58.74
N SER A 39 -4.33 2.33 -58.01
CA SER A 39 -5.76 2.03 -57.99
C SER A 39 -6.19 1.56 -56.60
N LEU A 40 -7.46 1.76 -56.24
CA LEU A 40 -8.04 1.21 -55.00
C LEU A 40 -8.01 -0.34 -55.06
N PRO A 41 -7.31 -1.02 -54.13
CA PRO A 41 -7.28 -2.48 -54.09
C PRO A 41 -8.64 -3.05 -53.71
N ARG A 42 -8.94 -4.28 -54.16
CA ARG A 42 -10.13 -5.02 -53.71
C ARG A 42 -9.92 -5.51 -52.28
N LEU A 43 -11.02 -5.76 -51.56
CA LEU A 43 -10.97 -6.26 -50.17
C LEU A 43 -10.14 -7.54 -50.06
N ASP A 44 -10.32 -8.43 -51.02
CA ASP A 44 -9.63 -9.72 -51.19
C ASP A 44 -8.11 -9.57 -51.40
N GLU A 45 -7.69 -8.50 -52.08
CA GLU A 45 -6.27 -8.16 -52.31
C GLU A 45 -5.65 -7.51 -51.06
N ALA A 46 -6.41 -6.67 -50.35
CA ALA A 46 -5.98 -6.04 -49.11
C ALA A 46 -5.79 -7.04 -47.96
N SER A 47 -6.66 -8.06 -47.84
CA SER A 47 -6.52 -9.13 -46.84
C SER A 47 -5.33 -10.05 -47.12
N ALA A 48 -5.10 -10.42 -48.39
CA ALA A 48 -3.95 -11.25 -48.77
C ALA A 48 -2.61 -10.54 -48.50
N ALA A 49 -2.58 -9.22 -48.66
CA ALA A 49 -1.41 -8.40 -48.45
C ALA A 49 -1.07 -8.16 -46.95
N LEU A 50 -2.05 -8.28 -46.05
CA LEU A 50 -1.84 -8.24 -44.59
C LEU A 50 -1.25 -9.54 -44.02
N LEU A 51 -1.37 -10.65 -44.73
CA LEU A 51 -0.96 -11.99 -44.28
C LEU A 51 0.43 -12.42 -44.78
N HIS A 52 1.12 -11.59 -45.58
CA HIS A 52 2.45 -11.89 -46.09
C HIS A 52 3.55 -11.19 -45.27
N PRO A 53 4.49 -11.94 -44.66
CA PRO A 53 5.67 -11.35 -44.04
C PRO A 53 6.59 -10.73 -45.11
N GLN A 54 7.08 -9.52 -44.82
CA GLN A 54 8.03 -8.72 -45.63
C GLN A 54 7.47 -8.04 -46.90
N ASP A 55 6.76 -6.92 -46.71
CA ASP A 55 7.00 -5.71 -47.51
C ASP A 55 6.45 -4.45 -46.80
N GLY A 56 7.31 -3.61 -46.24
CA GLY A 56 6.93 -2.44 -45.40
C GLY A 56 6.13 -1.32 -46.12
N ARG A 57 5.84 -1.50 -47.41
CA ARG A 57 5.08 -0.56 -48.25
C ARG A 57 3.64 -0.35 -47.81
N LEU A 58 2.96 -1.38 -47.32
CA LEU A 58 1.56 -1.25 -46.85
C LEU A 58 1.47 -0.40 -45.59
N LEU A 59 2.38 -0.62 -44.64
CA LEU A 59 2.50 0.20 -43.43
C LEU A 59 2.78 1.67 -43.80
N LEU A 60 3.73 1.91 -44.71
CA LEU A 60 4.03 3.24 -45.24
C LEU A 60 2.82 3.89 -45.95
N GLY A 61 2.06 3.13 -46.74
CA GLY A 61 0.83 3.60 -47.38
C GLY A 61 -0.26 3.96 -46.35
N LEU A 62 -0.45 3.13 -45.33
CA LEU A 62 -1.41 3.37 -44.24
C LEU A 62 -1.04 4.61 -43.42
N ILE A 63 0.25 4.81 -43.12
CA ILE A 63 0.79 6.02 -42.47
C ILE A 63 0.49 7.27 -43.31
N VAL A 64 0.61 7.19 -44.64
CA VAL A 64 0.27 8.31 -45.54
C VAL A 64 -1.22 8.64 -45.50
N VAL A 65 -2.10 7.64 -45.51
CA VAL A 65 -3.56 7.83 -45.38
C VAL A 65 -3.92 8.43 -44.01
N ALA A 66 -3.35 7.91 -42.93
CA ALA A 66 -3.54 8.45 -41.58
C ALA A 66 -3.06 9.91 -41.46
N GLY A 67 -1.92 10.24 -42.08
CA GLY A 67 -1.40 11.61 -42.16
C GLY A 67 -2.35 12.57 -42.90
N TRP A 68 -2.98 12.14 -44.00
CA TRP A 68 -4.00 12.93 -44.70
C TRP A 68 -5.27 13.14 -43.88
N LEU A 69 -5.75 12.11 -43.17
CA LEU A 69 -6.90 12.22 -42.26
C LEU A 69 -6.61 13.18 -41.08
N PHE A 70 -5.42 13.09 -40.50
CA PHE A 70 -4.97 14.00 -39.44
C PHE A 70 -4.88 15.45 -39.93
N TRP A 71 -4.29 15.69 -41.11
CA TRP A 71 -4.25 17.02 -41.71
C TRP A 71 -5.66 17.56 -41.99
N ALA A 72 -6.57 16.73 -42.51
CA ALA A 72 -7.95 17.14 -42.77
C ALA A 72 -8.69 17.55 -41.48
N TYR A 73 -8.48 16.81 -40.38
CA TYR A 73 -9.01 17.17 -39.06
C TYR A 73 -8.47 18.51 -38.55
N LEU A 74 -7.14 18.73 -38.63
CA LEU A 74 -6.52 20.01 -38.24
C LEU A 74 -7.01 21.17 -39.10
N ALA A 75 -7.06 21.00 -40.42
CA ALA A 75 -7.53 22.02 -41.36
C ALA A 75 -9.00 22.38 -41.10
N PHE A 76 -9.85 21.38 -40.84
CA PHE A 76 -11.25 21.61 -40.46
C PHE A 76 -11.37 22.38 -39.14
N GLY A 77 -10.58 22.01 -38.12
CA GLY A 77 -10.49 22.75 -36.86
C GLY A 77 -10.12 24.22 -37.08
N CYS A 78 -9.06 24.49 -37.86
CA CYS A 78 -8.66 25.86 -38.20
C CYS A 78 -9.74 26.65 -38.95
N VAL A 79 -10.50 26.01 -39.86
CA VAL A 79 -11.62 26.64 -40.58
C VAL A 79 -12.78 26.97 -39.63
N VAL A 80 -13.13 26.06 -38.72
CA VAL A 80 -14.18 26.28 -37.71
C VAL A 80 -13.78 27.39 -36.73
N ASP A 81 -12.55 27.38 -36.24
CA ASP A 81 -12.04 28.42 -35.33
C ASP A 81 -11.97 29.79 -36.03
N THR A 82 -11.56 29.84 -37.29
CA THR A 82 -11.57 31.09 -38.08
C THR A 82 -13.00 31.59 -38.31
N ALA A 83 -13.93 30.71 -38.70
CA ALA A 83 -15.33 31.07 -38.93
C ALA A 83 -16.06 31.50 -37.66
N THR A 84 -15.75 30.89 -36.51
CA THR A 84 -16.31 31.29 -35.21
C THR A 84 -15.69 32.59 -34.71
N MET A 85 -14.39 32.81 -34.88
CA MET A 85 -13.72 34.09 -34.57
C MET A 85 -14.29 35.25 -35.39
N VAL A 86 -14.56 35.03 -36.68
CA VAL A 86 -15.19 36.04 -37.57
C VAL A 86 -16.65 36.32 -37.16
N ARG A 87 -17.40 35.32 -36.67
CA ARG A 87 -18.83 35.49 -36.29
C ARG A 87 -19.05 36.03 -34.87
N HIS A 88 -18.20 35.70 -33.90
CA HIS A 88 -18.43 35.97 -32.47
C HIS A 88 -17.27 36.72 -31.77
N GLY A 89 -16.18 37.01 -32.47
CA GLY A 89 -15.03 37.74 -31.93
C GLY A 89 -14.13 36.88 -31.04
N ALA A 90 -12.92 37.42 -30.76
CA ALA A 90 -11.82 36.66 -30.15
C ALA A 90 -12.09 36.10 -28.74
N ARG A 91 -13.12 36.57 -28.02
CA ARG A 91 -13.48 36.07 -26.68
C ARG A 91 -14.25 34.74 -26.69
N ALA A 92 -14.81 34.31 -27.82
CA ALA A 92 -15.55 33.05 -27.91
C ALA A 92 -14.62 31.81 -27.96
N VAL A 93 -13.37 31.98 -28.36
CA VAL A 93 -12.42 30.87 -28.65
C VAL A 93 -11.89 30.19 -27.38
N SER A 94 -11.90 30.85 -26.22
CA SER A 94 -11.38 30.28 -24.97
C SER A 94 -12.27 29.21 -24.34
N LEU A 95 -13.55 29.10 -24.74
CA LEU A 95 -14.54 28.26 -24.05
C LEU A 95 -14.67 26.83 -24.59
N ARG A 96 -13.89 26.43 -25.61
CA ARG A 96 -14.10 25.16 -26.33
C ARG A 96 -12.87 24.24 -26.47
N ARG A 97 -11.80 24.49 -25.69
CA ARG A 97 -10.60 23.63 -25.65
C ARG A 97 -10.74 22.37 -24.77
N THR A 98 -11.91 21.73 -24.85
CA THR A 98 -12.23 20.41 -24.28
C THR A 98 -12.72 19.46 -25.38
N GLY A 99 -11.97 19.40 -26.48
CA GLY A 99 -11.90 18.20 -27.33
C GLY A 99 -10.88 17.22 -26.74
N PRO A 100 -11.03 15.90 -26.96
CA PRO A 100 -10.22 14.90 -26.27
C PRO A 100 -8.75 14.98 -26.67
N ARG A 101 -7.90 15.42 -25.73
CA ARG A 101 -6.43 15.36 -25.84
C ARG A 101 -5.91 13.96 -26.16
N ALA A 102 -6.68 12.93 -25.80
CA ALA A 102 -6.43 11.54 -26.13
C ALA A 102 -6.14 11.31 -27.63
N ILE A 103 -6.89 11.93 -28.56
CA ILE A 103 -6.71 11.66 -30.00
C ILE A 103 -5.38 12.24 -30.52
N THR A 104 -5.00 13.44 -30.09
CA THR A 104 -3.71 14.04 -30.46
C THR A 104 -2.55 13.30 -29.78
N GLY A 105 -2.72 12.86 -28.53
CA GLY A 105 -1.75 12.04 -27.82
C GLY A 105 -1.51 10.69 -28.49
N LEU A 106 -2.60 9.97 -28.85
CA LEU A 106 -2.53 8.68 -29.53
C LEU A 106 -1.81 8.77 -30.88
N LEU A 107 -2.00 9.87 -31.62
CA LEU A 107 -1.37 10.09 -32.93
C LEU A 107 0.10 10.51 -32.84
N ILE A 108 0.49 11.28 -31.81
CA ILE A 108 1.90 11.58 -31.53
C ILE A 108 2.62 10.30 -31.06
N PHE A 109 1.98 9.52 -30.20
CA PHE A 109 2.47 8.21 -29.76
C PHE A 109 2.66 7.27 -30.97
N TRP A 110 1.66 7.12 -31.84
CA TRP A 110 1.77 6.33 -33.07
C TRP A 110 2.87 6.82 -34.03
N LEU A 111 3.06 8.13 -34.17
CA LEU A 111 4.11 8.69 -35.03
C LEU A 111 5.50 8.44 -34.43
N ALA A 112 5.64 8.49 -33.09
CA ALA A 112 6.87 8.12 -32.38
C ALA A 112 7.16 6.62 -32.52
N SER A 113 6.16 5.74 -32.32
CA SER A 113 6.31 4.29 -32.53
C SER A 113 6.69 3.94 -33.98
N ALA A 114 6.16 4.66 -34.98
CA ALA A 114 6.51 4.46 -36.39
C ALA A 114 7.93 4.93 -36.75
N LEU A 115 8.51 5.91 -36.04
CA LEU A 115 9.93 6.25 -36.18
C LEU A 115 10.83 5.27 -35.41
N ALA A 116 10.42 4.80 -34.24
CA ALA A 116 11.14 3.81 -33.44
C ALA A 116 11.24 2.45 -34.17
N ALA A 117 10.16 2.02 -34.83
CA ALA A 117 10.11 0.75 -35.58
C ALA A 117 11.13 0.64 -36.74
N ASN A 118 11.78 1.74 -37.15
CA ASN A 118 12.80 1.75 -38.20
C ASN A 118 14.24 1.85 -37.65
N GLN A 119 14.41 1.77 -36.34
CA GLN A 119 15.69 1.51 -35.67
C GLN A 119 15.58 0.20 -34.90
N ALA A 120 15.80 -0.92 -35.60
CA ALA A 120 16.08 -2.18 -34.93
C ALA A 120 17.52 -2.13 -34.37
N PRO A 121 17.74 -2.09 -33.05
CA PRO A 121 19.06 -2.41 -32.52
C PRO A 121 19.39 -3.85 -32.91
N ALA A 122 20.59 -4.08 -33.43
CA ALA A 122 21.10 -5.43 -33.59
C ALA A 122 21.27 -6.03 -32.19
N THR A 123 20.47 -7.05 -31.85
CA THR A 123 20.42 -7.64 -30.51
C THR A 123 21.81 -8.09 -30.06
N PRO A 124 22.43 -7.46 -29.04
CA PRO A 124 23.55 -8.06 -28.35
C PRO A 124 23.01 -9.25 -27.58
N ALA A 125 23.71 -10.39 -27.60
CA ALA A 125 23.36 -11.50 -26.74
C ALA A 125 23.55 -11.08 -25.28
N ALA A 126 22.48 -11.14 -24.48
CA ALA A 126 22.55 -10.79 -23.07
C ALA A 126 23.55 -11.74 -22.35
N PRO A 127 24.44 -11.22 -21.48
CA PRO A 127 25.26 -12.08 -20.63
C PRO A 127 24.35 -12.80 -19.62
N MET A 128 24.47 -14.12 -19.60
CA MET A 128 23.70 -14.98 -18.71
C MET A 128 24.26 -14.87 -17.28
N LEU A 129 23.55 -14.17 -16.40
CA LEU A 129 24.00 -13.95 -15.02
C LEU A 129 23.89 -15.25 -14.23
N VAL A 130 25.04 -15.84 -13.91
CA VAL A 130 25.14 -17.12 -13.18
C VAL A 130 24.93 -16.85 -11.70
N ALA A 131 23.69 -17.04 -11.22
CA ALA A 131 23.40 -17.03 -9.79
C ALA A 131 24.09 -18.22 -9.10
N ALA A 132 25.21 -17.96 -8.42
CA ALA A 132 25.94 -18.94 -7.64
C ALA A 132 25.18 -19.26 -6.34
N ALA A 133 24.23 -20.20 -6.41
CA ALA A 133 23.51 -20.69 -5.25
C ALA A 133 24.47 -21.38 -4.26
N LEU A 134 24.44 -20.95 -3.00
CA LEU A 134 25.15 -21.57 -1.88
C LEU A 134 24.83 -23.08 -1.78
N GLU A 135 25.85 -23.93 -1.85
CA GLU A 135 25.71 -25.38 -1.66
C GLU A 135 25.27 -25.72 -0.22
N ARG A 136 23.96 -25.75 0.03
CA ARG A 136 23.39 -26.49 1.16
C ARG A 136 23.26 -27.95 0.76
N ASN A 137 24.20 -28.75 1.25
CA ASN A 137 24.23 -30.20 1.10
C ASN A 137 22.88 -30.83 1.53
N PRO A 138 22.14 -31.53 0.64
CA PRO A 138 20.81 -32.05 0.96
C PRO A 138 20.89 -33.28 1.86
N ALA A 139 19.99 -33.34 2.85
CA ALA A 139 19.70 -34.58 3.57
C ALA A 139 19.09 -35.63 2.61
N PRO A 140 19.25 -36.95 2.87
CA PRO A 140 18.77 -37.98 1.96
C PRO A 140 17.24 -38.01 1.89
N VAL A 141 16.69 -37.84 0.69
CA VAL A 141 15.25 -37.87 0.41
C VAL A 141 14.83 -39.26 -0.04
N GLU A 142 13.99 -39.92 0.77
CA GLU A 142 13.21 -41.12 0.38
C GLU A 142 11.93 -40.72 -0.39
N PRO A 143 11.29 -41.65 -1.13
CA PRO A 143 11.02 -41.49 -2.55
C PRO A 143 10.01 -40.40 -2.90
N ALA A 144 10.41 -39.50 -3.81
CA ALA A 144 9.52 -38.48 -4.35
C ALA A 144 8.45 -39.06 -5.29
N HIS A 145 7.21 -38.59 -5.15
CA HIS A 145 6.09 -39.03 -5.98
C HIS A 145 6.21 -38.43 -7.40
N LEU A 146 6.03 -39.27 -8.44
CA LEU A 146 6.18 -38.86 -9.83
C LEU A 146 4.82 -38.78 -10.52
N TYR A 147 4.38 -37.57 -10.81
CA TYR A 147 3.15 -37.29 -11.54
C TYR A 147 3.42 -37.19 -13.05
N VAL A 148 2.52 -37.75 -13.88
CA VAL A 148 2.58 -37.61 -15.35
C VAL A 148 1.51 -36.62 -15.78
N VAL A 149 1.95 -35.51 -16.37
CA VAL A 149 1.09 -34.43 -16.88
C VAL A 149 0.10 -34.99 -17.89
N LYS A 150 -1.19 -34.73 -17.67
CA LYS A 150 -2.28 -35.09 -18.57
C LYS A 150 -2.66 -33.89 -19.43
N GLU A 151 -3.50 -34.15 -20.43
CA GLU A 151 -4.07 -33.07 -21.23
C GLU A 151 -4.88 -32.11 -20.34
N ARG A 152 -4.59 -30.81 -20.46
CA ARG A 152 -5.22 -29.71 -19.69
C ARG A 152 -4.91 -29.66 -18.19
N ASP A 153 -3.92 -30.38 -17.69
CA ASP A 153 -3.41 -30.12 -16.33
C ASP A 153 -2.68 -28.76 -16.28
N THR A 154 -2.88 -28.01 -15.20
CA THR A 154 -2.00 -26.89 -14.77
C THR A 154 -1.20 -27.29 -13.53
N LEU A 155 -0.13 -26.57 -13.18
CA LEU A 155 0.61 -26.83 -11.94
C LEU A 155 -0.27 -26.65 -10.69
N TRP A 156 -1.23 -25.71 -10.75
CA TRP A 156 -2.23 -25.46 -9.73
C TRP A 156 -3.19 -26.64 -9.54
N ASP A 157 -3.73 -27.19 -10.64
CA ASP A 157 -4.61 -28.36 -10.61
C ASP A 157 -3.90 -29.60 -10.09
N ILE A 158 -2.62 -29.77 -10.41
CA ILE A 158 -1.79 -30.86 -9.90
C ILE A 158 -1.52 -30.67 -8.40
N ALA A 159 -1.18 -29.46 -7.95
CA ALA A 159 -0.99 -29.17 -6.52
C ALA A 159 -2.27 -29.38 -5.72
N SER A 160 -3.41 -28.87 -6.20
CA SER A 160 -4.73 -29.07 -5.58
C SER A 160 -5.07 -30.56 -5.45
N ARG A 161 -4.87 -31.34 -6.51
CA ARG A 161 -5.25 -32.76 -6.60
C ARG A 161 -4.31 -33.69 -5.83
N GLU A 162 -3.00 -33.47 -5.94
CA GLU A 162 -1.98 -34.41 -5.47
C GLU A 162 -1.34 -33.98 -4.14
N LEU A 163 -1.32 -32.67 -3.82
CA LEU A 163 -0.79 -32.13 -2.56
C LEU A 163 -1.91 -31.72 -1.58
N GLY A 164 -3.13 -31.49 -2.08
CA GLY A 164 -4.28 -31.03 -1.30
C GLY A 164 -4.33 -29.51 -1.05
N ASP A 165 -3.33 -28.78 -1.53
CA ASP A 165 -3.26 -27.32 -1.48
C ASP A 165 -2.80 -26.80 -2.85
N PRO A 166 -3.64 -26.04 -3.59
CA PRO A 166 -3.26 -25.46 -4.87
C PRO A 166 -2.05 -24.52 -4.80
N LEU A 167 -1.80 -23.85 -3.67
CA LEU A 167 -0.74 -22.85 -3.52
C LEU A 167 0.67 -23.45 -3.59
N ARG A 168 0.78 -24.76 -3.34
CA ARG A 168 2.03 -25.52 -3.39
C ARG A 168 2.53 -25.82 -4.81
N TRP A 169 1.85 -25.29 -5.83
CA TRP A 169 2.27 -25.41 -7.23
C TRP A 169 3.69 -24.85 -7.48
N ARG A 170 4.11 -23.84 -6.72
CA ARG A 170 5.46 -23.25 -6.78
C ARG A 170 6.55 -24.25 -6.37
N GLU A 171 6.29 -25.10 -5.37
CA GLU A 171 7.20 -26.19 -4.98
C GLU A 171 7.37 -27.20 -6.13
N ILE A 172 6.28 -27.51 -6.86
CA ILE A 172 6.33 -28.38 -8.04
C ILE A 172 7.17 -27.73 -9.14
N LEU A 173 7.01 -26.43 -9.38
CA LEU A 173 7.82 -25.70 -10.36
C LEU A 173 9.32 -25.79 -10.00
N ASP A 174 9.69 -25.39 -8.79
CA ASP A 174 11.09 -25.33 -8.35
C ASP A 174 11.78 -26.71 -8.34
N LEU A 175 11.07 -27.76 -7.92
CA LEU A 175 11.58 -29.14 -7.97
C LEU A 175 11.80 -29.67 -9.40
N ASN A 176 11.21 -29.04 -10.42
CA ASN A 176 11.26 -29.51 -11.81
C ASN A 176 11.94 -28.56 -12.81
N ARG A 177 12.18 -27.28 -12.46
CA ARG A 177 12.91 -26.29 -13.27
C ARG A 177 14.27 -26.80 -13.77
N SER A 178 15.01 -27.51 -12.92
CA SER A 178 16.33 -28.06 -13.23
C SER A 178 16.32 -29.40 -13.98
N ARG A 179 15.15 -29.95 -14.33
CA ARG A 179 14.99 -31.31 -14.85
C ARG A 179 14.60 -31.33 -16.33
N THR A 180 15.30 -32.14 -17.12
CA THR A 180 14.95 -32.38 -18.53
C THR A 180 13.78 -33.35 -18.62
N GLN A 181 12.79 -32.98 -19.42
CA GLN A 181 11.55 -33.72 -19.66
C GLN A 181 11.71 -34.73 -20.82
N PRO A 182 10.76 -35.68 -21.01
CA PRO A 182 10.89 -36.76 -22.00
C PRO A 182 11.03 -36.32 -23.46
N ASP A 183 10.68 -35.07 -23.77
CA ASP A 183 10.80 -34.41 -25.09
C ASP A 183 12.13 -33.66 -25.27
N GLY A 184 12.98 -33.61 -24.24
CA GLY A 184 14.24 -32.87 -24.22
C GLY A 184 14.14 -31.42 -23.70
N ASN A 185 12.92 -30.91 -23.47
CA ASN A 185 12.69 -29.56 -22.94
C ASN A 185 12.82 -29.53 -21.40
N ARG A 186 12.59 -28.36 -20.80
CA ARG A 186 12.63 -28.12 -19.35
C ARG A 186 11.42 -27.28 -18.95
N LEU A 187 10.95 -27.46 -17.71
CA LEU A 187 9.87 -26.63 -17.14
C LEU A 187 10.43 -25.26 -16.74
N THR A 188 10.65 -24.38 -17.72
CA THR A 188 11.09 -23.00 -17.48
C THR A 188 9.93 -22.03 -17.23
N ASP A 189 8.75 -22.36 -17.74
CA ASP A 189 7.52 -21.56 -17.73
C ASP A 189 6.40 -22.38 -17.05
N ALA A 190 5.70 -21.78 -16.09
CA ALA A 190 4.63 -22.41 -15.31
C ALA A 190 3.36 -22.68 -16.15
N ALA A 191 3.07 -21.81 -17.12
CA ALA A 191 1.88 -21.89 -17.97
C ALA A 191 2.02 -22.95 -19.10
N ARG A 192 3.23 -23.50 -19.32
CA ARG A 192 3.53 -24.46 -20.38
C ARG A 192 3.77 -25.87 -19.87
N LEU A 193 2.71 -26.51 -19.39
CA LEU A 193 2.69 -27.97 -19.19
C LEU A 193 2.36 -28.71 -20.49
N ILE A 194 3.24 -29.64 -20.88
CA ILE A 194 3.06 -30.52 -22.04
C ILE A 194 2.62 -31.92 -21.56
N PRO A 195 1.54 -32.51 -22.11
CA PRO A 195 1.11 -33.86 -21.75
C PRO A 195 2.21 -34.91 -21.94
N GLY A 196 2.37 -35.80 -20.96
CA GLY A 196 3.43 -36.81 -20.92
C GLY A 196 4.71 -36.35 -20.20
N TRP A 197 4.85 -35.07 -19.85
CA TRP A 197 5.90 -34.60 -18.93
C TRP A 197 5.78 -35.28 -17.56
N ARG A 198 6.91 -35.43 -16.87
CA ARG A 198 7.05 -36.16 -15.62
C ARG A 198 7.51 -35.20 -14.53
N LEU A 199 6.57 -34.76 -13.72
CA LEU A 199 6.79 -33.84 -12.61
C LEU A 199 7.06 -34.62 -11.33
N THR A 200 8.12 -34.26 -10.64
CA THR A 200 8.40 -34.74 -9.29
C THR A 200 7.70 -33.84 -8.31
N LEU A 201 6.78 -34.39 -7.53
CA LEU A 201 6.02 -33.64 -6.53
C LEU A 201 6.78 -33.63 -5.20
N PRO A 202 6.65 -32.56 -4.39
CA PRO A 202 7.10 -32.62 -3.00
C PRO A 202 6.37 -33.74 -2.28
N THR A 203 7.04 -34.42 -1.36
CA THR A 203 6.35 -35.33 -0.43
C THR A 203 5.29 -34.55 0.34
N LYS A 204 4.05 -35.07 0.42
CA LYS A 204 2.98 -34.49 1.23
C LYS A 204 3.47 -34.41 2.69
N THR A 205 3.94 -33.23 3.08
CA THR A 205 4.51 -32.96 4.40
C THR A 205 3.42 -33.05 5.45
N VAL A 206 3.29 -34.23 6.05
CA VAL A 206 2.44 -34.49 7.20
C VAL A 206 3.08 -33.81 8.40
N ASP A 207 2.49 -32.72 8.85
CA ASP A 207 2.83 -32.17 10.16
C ASP A 207 2.19 -33.04 11.27
N ASP A 208 2.95 -33.22 12.33
CA ASP A 208 2.84 -34.14 13.47
C ASP A 208 1.65 -35.15 13.57
N GLY A 209 1.48 -35.99 12.55
CA GLY A 209 0.53 -37.11 12.57
C GLY A 209 -0.94 -36.71 12.50
N VAL A 210 -1.26 -35.56 11.88
CA VAL A 210 -2.63 -35.13 11.60
C VAL A 210 -2.98 -35.37 10.13
N VAL A 211 -4.17 -35.92 9.87
CA VAL A 211 -4.73 -36.18 8.54
C VAL A 211 -5.99 -35.35 8.32
N VAL A 212 -6.12 -34.75 7.13
CA VAL A 212 -7.34 -34.05 6.70
C VAL A 212 -8.30 -35.04 6.04
N VAL A 213 -9.57 -35.04 6.44
CA VAL A 213 -10.66 -35.83 5.87
C VAL A 213 -11.10 -35.25 4.52
N HIS A 214 -11.29 -36.10 3.52
CA HIS A 214 -11.76 -35.72 2.19
C HIS A 214 -13.21 -36.16 1.92
N VAL A 215 -13.80 -35.66 0.81
CA VAL A 215 -15.20 -35.94 0.43
C VAL A 215 -15.39 -37.43 0.12
N GLY A 216 -16.23 -38.11 0.91
CA GLY A 216 -16.54 -39.53 0.74
C GLY A 216 -15.65 -40.49 1.54
N GLU A 217 -14.71 -39.98 2.34
CA GLU A 217 -13.95 -40.79 3.29
C GLU A 217 -14.75 -41.12 4.56
N SER A 218 -14.30 -42.15 5.27
CA SER A 218 -14.82 -42.58 6.58
C SER A 218 -13.64 -42.89 7.49
N LEU A 219 -13.81 -42.88 8.82
CA LEU A 219 -12.72 -43.26 9.73
C LEU A 219 -12.19 -44.67 9.44
N ALA A 220 -13.05 -45.58 8.93
CA ALA A 220 -12.67 -46.93 8.53
C ALA A 220 -11.93 -47.02 7.17
N SER A 221 -12.06 -46.04 6.27
CA SER A 221 -11.15 -45.94 5.11
C SER A 221 -9.81 -45.35 5.54
N ILE A 222 -9.83 -44.26 6.31
CA ILE A 222 -8.61 -43.61 6.81
C ILE A 222 -7.78 -44.56 7.68
N ALA A 223 -8.40 -45.37 8.55
CA ALA A 223 -7.70 -46.39 9.33
C ALA A 223 -7.10 -47.52 8.48
N ARG A 224 -7.75 -47.91 7.37
CA ARG A 224 -7.18 -48.89 6.44
C ARG A 224 -5.91 -48.36 5.79
N ASP A 225 -5.94 -47.10 5.40
CA ASP A 225 -4.90 -46.49 4.57
C ASP A 225 -3.73 -45.96 5.42
N GLN A 226 -3.99 -45.53 6.66
CA GLN A 226 -3.00 -44.96 7.59
C GLN A 226 -2.53 -45.94 8.69
N LEU A 227 -3.38 -46.87 9.16
CA LEU A 227 -3.06 -47.85 10.22
C LEU A 227 -3.04 -49.30 9.71
N GLY A 228 -3.25 -49.52 8.41
CA GLY A 228 -3.20 -50.84 7.76
C GLY A 228 -4.43 -51.74 7.98
N ASP A 229 -5.35 -51.40 8.89
CA ASP A 229 -6.60 -52.13 9.13
C ASP A 229 -7.76 -51.17 9.40
N ALA A 230 -8.81 -51.29 8.59
CA ALA A 230 -10.06 -50.54 8.70
C ALA A 230 -10.73 -50.64 10.08
N ARG A 231 -10.49 -51.73 10.82
CA ARG A 231 -11.06 -51.95 12.17
C ARG A 231 -10.44 -51.07 13.25
N ARG A 232 -9.29 -50.45 12.98
CA ARG A 232 -8.55 -49.57 13.91
C ARG A 232 -9.06 -48.13 13.95
N TYR A 233 -10.21 -47.86 13.30
CA TYR A 233 -10.82 -46.54 13.23
C TYR A 233 -11.17 -45.94 14.61
N GLY A 234 -11.44 -46.79 15.61
CA GLY A 234 -11.63 -46.36 16.99
C GLY A 234 -10.40 -45.66 17.59
N GLU A 235 -9.19 -46.07 17.20
CA GLU A 235 -7.94 -45.47 17.69
C GLU A 235 -7.75 -44.04 17.14
N ILE A 236 -8.17 -43.80 15.89
CA ILE A 236 -8.18 -42.47 15.27
C ILE A 236 -9.25 -41.59 15.93
N TYR A 237 -10.44 -42.15 16.19
CA TYR A 237 -11.52 -41.45 16.88
C TYR A 237 -11.07 -41.00 18.28
N GLU A 238 -10.55 -41.91 19.10
CA GLU A 238 -10.06 -41.64 20.46
C GLU A 238 -8.94 -40.59 20.46
N ALA A 239 -7.97 -40.70 19.54
CA ALA A 239 -6.89 -39.72 19.40
C ALA A 239 -7.37 -38.32 18.95
N SER A 240 -8.57 -38.22 18.36
CA SER A 240 -9.10 -36.98 17.78
C SER A 240 -10.23 -36.33 18.58
N GLN A 241 -10.70 -36.94 19.68
CA GLN A 241 -11.85 -36.50 20.48
C GLN A 241 -11.73 -35.12 21.16
N GLY A 242 -10.57 -34.46 21.08
CA GLY A 242 -10.34 -33.09 21.57
C GLY A 242 -9.79 -32.11 20.52
N LEU A 243 -9.65 -32.53 19.26
CA LEU A 243 -9.04 -31.70 18.22
C LEU A 243 -10.07 -30.72 17.64
N ALA A 244 -9.77 -29.42 17.72
CA ALA A 244 -10.60 -28.37 17.17
C ALA A 244 -10.62 -28.43 15.64
N GLN A 245 -11.81 -28.58 15.06
CA GLN A 245 -11.99 -28.72 13.62
C GLN A 245 -12.08 -27.35 12.93
N PRO A 246 -11.72 -27.23 11.64
CA PRO A 246 -12.05 -26.03 10.86
C PRO A 246 -13.56 -25.74 10.92
N GLY A 247 -13.92 -24.58 11.46
CA GLY A 247 -15.32 -24.22 11.80
C GLY A 247 -15.71 -24.38 13.27
N GLY A 248 -14.80 -24.78 14.16
CA GLY A 248 -15.01 -24.83 15.62
C GLY A 248 -15.79 -26.03 16.15
N GLU A 249 -16.13 -26.98 15.29
CA GLU A 249 -16.75 -28.25 15.69
C GLU A 249 -15.72 -29.23 16.29
N VAL A 250 -16.20 -30.32 16.90
CA VAL A 250 -15.37 -31.39 17.47
C VAL A 250 -15.97 -32.74 17.12
N LEU A 251 -15.13 -33.75 16.88
CA LEU A 251 -15.52 -35.13 16.56
C LEU A 251 -16.24 -35.81 17.74
N ARG A 252 -17.58 -35.86 17.69
CA ARG A 252 -18.45 -36.43 18.75
C ARG A 252 -19.09 -37.78 18.40
N ASP A 253 -19.04 -38.18 17.14
CA ASP A 253 -19.63 -39.42 16.63
C ASP A 253 -18.64 -40.01 15.61
N PRO A 254 -18.20 -41.28 15.75
CA PRO A 254 -17.21 -41.87 14.84
C PRO A 254 -17.74 -42.10 13.42
N ASP A 255 -19.06 -42.22 13.24
CA ASP A 255 -19.68 -42.45 11.94
C ASP A 255 -19.95 -41.13 11.17
N VAL A 256 -19.69 -39.97 11.80
CA VAL A 256 -19.93 -38.64 11.21
C VAL A 256 -18.64 -37.81 11.17
N ILE A 257 -18.00 -37.78 10.00
CA ILE A 257 -16.87 -36.88 9.70
C ILE A 257 -17.18 -35.99 8.51
N LYS A 258 -16.66 -34.75 8.50
CA LYS A 258 -16.85 -33.80 7.41
C LYS A 258 -15.57 -33.59 6.59
N PRO A 259 -15.67 -33.28 5.29
CA PRO A 259 -14.52 -32.87 4.49
C PRO A 259 -13.85 -31.64 5.11
N GLY A 260 -12.51 -31.63 5.16
CA GLY A 260 -11.70 -30.61 5.81
C GLY A 260 -11.41 -30.86 7.30
N TRP A 261 -12.02 -31.86 7.94
CA TRP A 261 -11.72 -32.17 9.34
C TRP A 261 -10.31 -32.74 9.55
N LEU A 262 -9.67 -32.35 10.65
CA LEU A 262 -8.38 -32.80 11.11
C LEU A 262 -8.54 -34.00 12.07
N LEU A 263 -7.74 -35.04 11.88
CA LEU A 263 -7.74 -36.28 12.68
C LEU A 263 -6.31 -36.66 13.08
N HIS A 264 -6.05 -36.95 14.35
CA HIS A 264 -4.79 -37.52 14.78
C HIS A 264 -4.72 -39.03 14.48
N ILE A 265 -3.60 -39.46 13.88
CA ILE A 265 -3.28 -40.87 13.64
C ILE A 265 -2.31 -41.35 14.72
N PRO A 266 -2.69 -42.30 15.59
CA PRO A 266 -1.79 -42.83 16.61
C PRO A 266 -0.64 -43.63 15.99
N LYS A 267 0.60 -43.33 16.41
CA LYS A 267 1.82 -44.02 15.95
C LYS A 267 2.00 -45.34 16.72
N ASP A 268 2.11 -46.47 16.00
CA ASP A 268 2.20 -47.81 16.59
C ASP A 268 3.46 -48.00 17.47
N GLY A 269 3.27 -48.32 18.76
CA GLY A 269 4.43 -48.45 19.65
C GLY A 269 4.25 -48.85 21.12
N ALA A 270 3.11 -49.36 21.60
CA ALA A 270 3.01 -49.85 22.99
C ALA A 270 1.90 -50.90 23.22
N SER A 271 2.19 -52.17 22.95
CA SER A 271 1.43 -53.30 23.53
C SER A 271 2.33 -54.13 24.44
N THR A 272 2.13 -54.01 25.75
CA THR A 272 2.62 -54.99 26.75
C THR A 272 1.51 -55.37 27.72
N THR A 273 0.73 -56.37 27.31
CA THR A 273 0.37 -57.56 28.10
C THR A 273 -0.05 -57.37 29.57
N THR A 274 -1.35 -57.57 29.87
CA THR A 274 -1.90 -58.74 30.63
C THR A 274 -3.41 -58.52 30.94
N PRO A 275 -4.30 -59.53 30.77
CA PRO A 275 -5.77 -59.40 30.92
C PRO A 275 -6.28 -59.47 32.40
N PRO A 276 -7.58 -59.25 32.68
CA PRO A 276 -8.06 -58.69 33.96
C PRO A 276 -8.46 -59.73 35.02
N THR A 277 -8.76 -59.26 36.23
CA THR A 277 -9.59 -59.98 37.22
C THR A 277 -10.44 -59.00 38.03
N GLU A 278 -11.69 -59.40 38.27
CA GLU A 278 -12.74 -58.64 38.95
C GLU A 278 -12.40 -58.35 40.42
N GLY A 279 -12.99 -57.29 40.98
CA GLY A 279 -12.72 -56.87 42.35
C GLY A 279 -13.40 -57.72 43.42
N GLN A 280 -12.82 -57.75 44.62
CA GLN A 280 -13.51 -58.12 45.86
C GLN A 280 -12.79 -57.57 47.10
N GLY A 281 -13.56 -56.95 48.00
CA GLY A 281 -13.29 -56.95 49.45
C GLY A 281 -12.25 -55.98 50.03
N SER A 282 -12.72 -54.81 50.48
CA SER A 282 -12.21 -54.27 51.77
C SER A 282 -12.57 -55.23 52.91
N PRO A 283 -11.91 -55.14 54.09
CA PRO A 283 -12.53 -54.30 55.13
C PRO A 283 -11.58 -53.63 56.16
N SER A 284 -12.11 -52.58 56.81
CA SER A 284 -11.87 -52.17 58.21
C SER A 284 -10.49 -51.68 58.68
N GLN A 285 -10.33 -50.79 59.68
CA GLN A 285 -11.15 -49.76 60.40
C GLN A 285 -10.17 -49.09 61.40
N ALA A 286 -10.28 -47.88 61.96
CA ALA A 286 -11.13 -46.67 61.84
C ALA A 286 -10.31 -45.50 62.47
N ARG A 287 -10.76 -44.27 62.83
CA ARG A 287 -12.06 -43.58 62.91
C ARG A 287 -11.81 -42.05 62.92
N GLU A 288 -12.76 -41.28 62.39
CA GLU A 288 -13.16 -39.88 62.70
C GLU A 288 -12.94 -39.42 64.19
N PRO A 289 -12.74 -38.12 64.58
CA PRO A 289 -13.33 -36.84 64.06
C PRO A 289 -12.40 -35.58 63.95
N ALA A 290 -12.99 -34.41 63.62
CA ALA A 290 -12.44 -33.02 63.71
C ALA A 290 -12.62 -32.41 65.14
N PRO A 291 -12.44 -31.08 65.46
CA PRO A 291 -11.77 -29.92 64.78
C PRO A 291 -10.85 -28.99 65.67
N THR A 292 -10.02 -28.09 65.06
CA THR A 292 -9.35 -26.86 65.65
C THR A 292 -8.36 -27.04 66.86
N PRO A 293 -7.51 -26.07 67.36
CA PRO A 293 -7.15 -24.68 66.94
C PRO A 293 -5.64 -24.21 67.05
N SER A 294 -5.35 -23.00 66.51
CA SER A 294 -4.44 -21.88 66.97
C SER A 294 -2.94 -21.99 67.45
N ARG A 295 -2.03 -21.34 66.65
CA ARG A 295 -1.01 -20.27 67.01
C ARG A 295 0.23 -20.65 67.94
N PRO A 296 1.41 -19.92 68.08
CA PRO A 296 1.96 -18.62 67.55
C PRO A 296 3.38 -18.53 66.90
N LEU A 297 3.58 -17.46 66.09
CA LEU A 297 4.66 -16.40 66.02
C LEU A 297 6.18 -16.73 66.19
N PRO A 298 7.11 -15.98 65.53
CA PRO A 298 7.31 -14.52 65.71
C PRO A 298 7.37 -13.68 64.42
N GLY A 299 7.35 -12.34 64.54
CA GLY A 299 7.39 -11.40 63.40
C GLY A 299 8.48 -10.30 63.52
N PRO A 300 8.77 -9.54 62.45
CA PRO A 300 9.76 -8.45 62.42
C PRO A 300 9.21 -7.11 62.99
N PRO A 301 10.08 -6.10 63.22
CA PRO A 301 9.77 -4.93 64.05
C PRO A 301 8.96 -3.83 63.34
N ALA A 302 8.37 -2.94 64.15
CA ALA A 302 7.60 -1.78 63.72
C ALA A 302 8.45 -0.50 63.71
N ASP A 303 8.22 0.36 62.73
CA ASP A 303 8.68 1.76 62.73
C ASP A 303 7.85 2.63 63.71
N PRO A 304 8.45 3.67 64.31
CA PRO A 304 7.77 4.51 65.31
C PRO A 304 6.86 5.58 64.70
N ALA A 305 5.76 5.86 65.40
CA ALA A 305 4.81 6.94 65.12
C ALA A 305 5.42 8.36 65.41
N PRO A 306 4.82 9.45 64.90
CA PRO A 306 5.54 10.70 64.68
C PRO A 306 5.74 11.57 65.93
N ILE A 307 6.84 12.32 65.94
CA ILE A 307 7.08 13.44 66.87
C ILE A 307 6.65 14.74 66.18
N THR A 308 5.78 15.51 66.84
CA THR A 308 5.32 16.81 66.36
C THR A 308 6.45 17.85 66.38
N VAL A 309 6.89 18.30 65.20
CA VAL A 309 7.66 19.55 65.04
C VAL A 309 7.06 20.32 63.86
N SER A 310 6.58 21.54 64.12
CA SER A 310 5.95 22.38 63.10
C SER A 310 6.96 22.91 62.08
N PRO A 311 6.76 22.71 60.76
CA PRO A 311 7.49 23.41 59.71
C PRO A 311 6.92 24.83 59.47
N PRO A 312 7.67 25.72 58.78
CA PRO A 312 7.24 27.09 58.50
C PRO A 312 6.25 27.19 57.33
N VAL A 313 5.58 28.34 57.23
CA VAL A 313 4.63 28.70 56.17
C VAL A 313 5.28 28.66 54.79
N ALA A 314 4.63 27.97 53.84
CA ALA A 314 4.91 27.93 52.41
C ALA A 314 3.58 28.16 51.63
N PRO A 315 3.62 28.63 50.37
CA PRO A 315 2.45 29.15 49.67
C PRO A 315 1.46 28.07 49.19
N ASP A 316 0.27 28.52 48.76
CA ASP A 316 -0.88 27.71 48.33
C ASP A 316 -0.52 26.54 47.39
N PRO A 317 -1.16 25.36 47.55
CA PRO A 317 -1.03 24.28 46.61
C PRO A 317 -1.70 24.65 45.27
N ALA A 318 -1.00 24.41 44.17
CA ALA A 318 -1.62 24.36 42.84
C ALA A 318 -2.64 23.20 42.79
N PRO A 319 -3.66 23.26 41.90
CA PRO A 319 -4.64 22.19 41.79
C PRO A 319 -3.97 20.87 41.40
N GLU A 320 -4.29 19.79 42.10
CA GLU A 320 -3.95 18.44 41.64
C GLU A 320 -4.70 18.16 40.33
N PRO A 321 -4.05 17.60 39.30
CA PRO A 321 -4.72 17.26 38.06
C PRO A 321 -5.69 16.11 38.32
N SER A 322 -6.97 16.31 37.99
CA SER A 322 -7.91 15.22 37.81
C SER A 322 -7.42 14.32 36.67
N VAL A 323 -7.52 13.01 36.86
CA VAL A 323 -7.26 12.04 35.80
C VAL A 323 -8.46 12.05 34.84
N ASP A 324 -8.45 13.02 33.92
CA ASP A 324 -9.31 13.01 32.73
C ASP A 324 -8.73 12.05 31.69
N ASP A 325 -9.54 11.10 31.25
CA ASP A 325 -9.19 10.10 30.23
C ASP A 325 -9.14 10.79 28.85
N SER A 326 -7.97 11.38 28.57
CA SER A 326 -7.73 12.30 27.45
C SER A 326 -6.38 12.01 26.79
N THR A 327 -6.35 10.96 25.98
CA THR A 327 -5.20 10.52 25.15
C THR A 327 -4.87 11.46 23.98
N ASP A 328 -5.31 12.72 24.02
CA ASP A 328 -5.38 13.65 22.88
C ASP A 328 -4.18 14.61 22.79
N THR A 329 -2.99 14.14 23.20
CA THR A 329 -1.72 14.87 23.02
C THR A 329 -0.92 14.23 21.89
N ALA A 330 -0.57 15.01 20.86
CA ALA A 330 0.24 14.49 19.75
C ALA A 330 1.56 13.89 20.28
N PRO A 331 1.92 12.64 19.93
CA PRO A 331 3.05 11.92 20.54
C PRO A 331 4.41 12.52 20.19
N PHE A 332 4.49 13.31 19.12
CA PHE A 332 5.67 14.06 18.71
C PHE A 332 5.35 15.56 18.68
N ASP A 333 6.28 16.40 19.14
CA ASP A 333 6.13 17.86 19.09
C ASP A 333 6.40 18.38 17.67
N VAL A 334 5.38 18.25 16.80
CA VAL A 334 5.39 18.72 15.39
C VAL A 334 5.60 20.24 15.31
N VAL A 335 5.28 20.98 16.38
CA VAL A 335 5.43 22.44 16.49
C VAL A 335 6.85 22.83 16.95
N GLY A 336 7.54 21.94 17.67
CA GLY A 336 8.82 22.18 18.34
C GLY A 336 10.11 21.98 17.52
N GLY A 337 10.03 21.48 16.28
CA GLY A 337 11.17 21.46 15.36
C GLY A 337 11.97 20.15 15.31
N VAL A 338 11.30 19.00 15.27
CA VAL A 338 11.90 17.78 14.72
C VAL A 338 12.14 17.97 13.21
N ALA A 339 13.40 18.12 12.81
CA ALA A 339 13.81 18.35 11.43
C ALA A 339 14.26 17.05 10.74
N VAL A 340 13.30 16.18 10.42
CA VAL A 340 13.53 15.01 9.55
C VAL A 340 13.96 15.48 8.16
N GLY A 341 14.98 14.83 7.59
CA GLY A 341 15.47 15.07 6.22
C GLY A 341 14.40 14.85 5.17
N GLY A 342 14.25 15.79 4.23
CA GLY A 342 13.30 15.68 3.11
C GLY A 342 13.59 14.45 2.23
N GLY A 343 14.87 14.16 1.99
CA GLY A 343 15.32 12.95 1.29
C GLY A 343 14.81 11.66 1.92
N VAL A 344 15.01 11.50 3.24
CA VAL A 344 14.47 10.38 4.01
C VAL A 344 12.96 10.32 3.94
N ALA A 345 12.28 11.44 4.14
CA ALA A 345 10.83 11.50 4.16
C ALA A 345 10.23 11.01 2.83
N ALA A 346 10.75 11.49 1.70
CA ALA A 346 10.31 11.07 0.37
C ALA A 346 10.54 9.57 0.13
N GLY A 347 11.72 9.04 0.47
CA GLY A 347 12.05 7.62 0.32
C GLY A 347 11.15 6.71 1.17
N VAL A 348 10.97 7.06 2.44
CA VAL A 348 10.10 6.32 3.38
C VAL A 348 8.63 6.37 2.95
N LEU A 349 8.11 7.53 2.55
CA LEU A 349 6.73 7.67 2.09
C LEU A 349 6.48 6.96 0.75
N GLY A 350 7.46 6.97 -0.16
CA GLY A 350 7.43 6.19 -1.40
C GLY A 350 7.35 4.69 -1.13
N LEU A 351 8.19 4.19 -0.21
CA LEU A 351 8.16 2.79 0.22
C LEU A 351 6.84 2.42 0.88
N LEU A 352 6.33 3.24 1.82
CA LEU A 352 5.03 3.03 2.47
C LEU A 352 3.87 3.02 1.46
N ALA A 353 3.88 3.91 0.47
CA ALA A 353 2.89 3.94 -0.60
C ALA A 353 2.95 2.66 -1.46
N HIS A 354 4.15 2.19 -1.82
CA HIS A 354 4.32 0.93 -2.54
C HIS A 354 3.81 -0.28 -1.73
N LEU A 355 4.20 -0.38 -0.46
CA LEU A 355 3.79 -1.46 0.43
C LEU A 355 2.27 -1.47 0.68
N ARG A 356 1.65 -0.31 0.92
CA ARG A 356 0.18 -0.20 1.08
C ARG A 356 -0.59 -0.54 -0.19
N ARG A 357 -0.08 -0.19 -1.38
CA ARG A 357 -0.66 -0.66 -2.66
C ARG A 357 -0.65 -2.18 -2.74
N ARG A 358 0.47 -2.82 -2.35
CA ARG A 358 0.58 -4.28 -2.26
C ARG A 358 -0.40 -4.88 -1.24
N GLN A 359 -0.59 -4.25 -0.08
CA GLN A 359 -1.59 -4.70 0.90
C GLN A 359 -3.02 -4.60 0.35
N ARG A 360 -3.41 -3.50 -0.29
CA ARG A 360 -4.76 -3.36 -0.91
C ARG A 360 -5.01 -4.40 -2.01
N ARG A 361 -3.98 -4.76 -2.77
CA ARG A 361 -4.05 -5.86 -3.75
C ARG A 361 -4.27 -7.22 -3.08
N LEU A 362 -3.59 -7.48 -1.97
CA LEU A 362 -3.63 -8.78 -1.26
C LEU A 362 -4.79 -8.90 -0.25
N ARG A 363 -5.44 -7.79 0.11
CA ARG A 363 -6.63 -7.71 0.96
C ARG A 363 -7.72 -8.62 0.39
N ARG A 364 -8.17 -9.59 1.19
CA ARG A 364 -9.29 -10.46 0.85
C ARG A 364 -10.64 -9.75 1.01
N TYR A 365 -11.67 -10.33 0.40
CA TYR A 365 -13.05 -9.86 0.52
C TYR A 365 -13.50 -9.78 2.00
N ARG A 366 -14.15 -8.67 2.38
CA ARG A 366 -14.60 -8.36 3.77
C ARG A 366 -13.49 -8.32 4.84
N ARG A 367 -12.26 -8.02 4.43
CA ARG A 367 -11.13 -7.72 5.32
C ARG A 367 -10.72 -6.26 5.18
N GLN A 368 -9.79 -5.78 6.00
CA GLN A 368 -9.12 -4.49 5.79
C GLN A 368 -7.60 -4.69 5.74
N ILE A 369 -6.88 -3.69 5.22
CA ILE A 369 -5.41 -3.66 5.34
C ILE A 369 -5.03 -3.47 6.80
N ALA A 370 -3.86 -4.01 7.20
CA ALA A 370 -3.32 -3.73 8.53
C ALA A 370 -2.99 -2.24 8.68
N LEU A 371 -3.38 -1.66 9.81
CA LEU A 371 -3.12 -0.25 10.13
C LEU A 371 -1.99 -0.15 11.17
N PRO A 372 -1.09 0.85 11.06
CA PRO A 372 -0.09 1.11 12.10
C PRO A 372 -0.77 1.55 13.40
N ASP A 373 -0.09 1.33 14.53
CA ASP A 373 -0.55 1.87 15.82
C ASP A 373 -0.56 3.42 15.79
N PRO A 374 -1.39 4.09 16.63
CA PRO A 374 -1.54 5.55 16.59
C PRO A 374 -0.24 6.36 16.70
N ILE A 375 0.74 5.84 17.43
CA ILE A 375 2.07 6.45 17.58
C ILE A 375 2.89 6.30 16.29
N ASP A 376 2.80 5.15 15.62
CA ASP A 376 3.61 4.85 14.43
C ASP A 376 3.17 5.68 13.22
N ALA A 377 1.86 5.81 12.97
CA ALA A 377 1.37 6.69 11.91
C ALA A 377 1.56 8.19 12.24
N ALA A 378 1.61 8.60 13.51
CA ALA A 378 2.01 9.97 13.85
C ALA A 378 3.46 10.29 13.41
N ALA A 379 4.36 9.30 13.37
CA ALA A 379 5.70 9.49 12.80
C ALA A 379 5.66 9.60 11.27
N GLU A 380 4.74 8.92 10.58
CA GLU A 380 4.51 9.14 9.16
C GLU A 380 4.03 10.58 8.88
N VAL A 381 3.16 11.13 9.73
CA VAL A 381 2.75 12.54 9.65
C VAL A 381 3.94 13.47 9.80
N VAL A 382 4.90 13.18 10.71
CA VAL A 382 6.16 13.94 10.82
C VAL A 382 6.96 13.86 9.51
N ALA A 383 7.08 12.69 8.90
CA ALA A 383 7.74 12.54 7.59
C ALA A 383 7.01 13.35 6.50
N MET A 384 5.68 13.32 6.44
CA MET A 384 4.91 14.09 5.45
C MET A 384 5.13 15.61 5.58
N HIS A 385 5.23 16.13 6.81
CA HIS A 385 5.55 17.55 7.04
C HIS A 385 7.00 17.90 6.67
N ALA A 386 7.93 16.94 6.70
CA ALA A 386 9.29 17.11 6.20
C ALA A 386 9.35 17.08 4.66
N ASP A 387 8.60 16.18 4.02
CA ASP A 387 8.43 16.05 2.57
C ASP A 387 7.82 17.32 1.94
N GLU A 388 6.88 17.99 2.63
CA GLU A 388 6.34 19.28 2.15
C GLU A 388 7.38 20.42 2.02
N ARG A 389 8.58 20.23 2.58
CA ARG A 389 9.70 21.19 2.53
C ARG A 389 10.79 20.73 1.54
N ASN A 390 10.44 19.85 0.59
CA ASN A 390 11.41 18.99 -0.10
C ASN A 390 12.44 19.71 -0.99
N PRO A 391 13.70 19.22 -1.01
CA PRO A 391 14.51 19.24 -2.23
C PRO A 391 13.83 18.45 -3.37
N ASP A 392 13.96 18.90 -4.63
CA ASP A 392 13.49 18.13 -5.78
C ASP A 392 14.43 16.93 -6.05
N LEU A 393 14.11 15.79 -5.45
CA LEU A 393 14.90 14.56 -5.56
C LEU A 393 14.80 13.92 -6.96
N ALA A 394 13.71 14.15 -7.69
CA ALA A 394 13.60 13.69 -9.07
C ALA A 394 14.53 14.48 -10.00
N LEU A 395 14.68 15.78 -9.73
CA LEU A 395 15.70 16.62 -10.36
C LEU A 395 17.12 16.23 -9.96
N LEU A 396 17.35 15.83 -8.69
CA LEU A 396 18.64 15.29 -8.23
C LEU A 396 18.99 14.01 -9.01
N GLU A 397 18.08 13.04 -9.05
CA GLU A 397 18.32 11.79 -9.78
C GLU A 397 18.55 12.05 -11.28
N SER A 398 17.79 12.99 -11.87
CA SER A 398 18.01 13.44 -13.25
C SER A 398 19.40 14.05 -13.44
N ALA A 399 19.88 14.88 -12.51
CA ALA A 399 21.21 15.46 -12.55
C ALA A 399 22.32 14.41 -12.44
N LEU A 400 22.17 13.42 -11.56
CA LEU A 400 23.12 12.31 -11.42
C LEU A 400 23.16 11.42 -12.67
N ARG A 401 22.01 11.09 -13.26
CA ARG A 401 21.93 10.34 -14.54
C ARG A 401 22.53 11.12 -15.71
N LEU A 402 22.26 12.42 -15.80
CA LEU A 402 22.87 13.32 -16.81
C LEU A 402 24.40 13.37 -16.65
N ALA A 403 24.91 13.54 -15.42
CA ALA A 403 26.34 13.53 -15.13
C ALA A 403 26.99 12.16 -15.44
N SER A 404 26.27 11.06 -15.19
CA SER A 404 26.72 9.70 -15.52
C SER A 404 26.80 9.44 -17.04
N ALA A 405 26.15 10.27 -17.87
CA ALA A 405 26.17 10.13 -19.32
C ALA A 405 27.38 10.81 -20.01
N THR A 406 28.26 11.50 -19.27
CA THR A 406 29.40 12.22 -19.87
C THR A 406 30.66 11.37 -19.99
N THR A 407 31.61 11.80 -20.82
CA THR A 407 32.91 11.14 -20.95
C THR A 407 34.00 12.20 -21.15
N PRO A 408 34.95 12.38 -20.22
CA PRO A 408 35.07 11.67 -18.93
C PRO A 408 33.87 11.92 -18.00
N LEU A 409 33.68 11.02 -17.03
CA LEU A 409 32.74 11.22 -15.93
C LEU A 409 33.26 12.36 -15.03
N PRO A 410 32.41 13.26 -14.49
CA PRO A 410 32.87 14.24 -13.50
C PRO A 410 33.22 13.55 -12.18
N ASP A 411 34.17 14.11 -11.45
CA ASP A 411 34.34 13.81 -10.04
C ASP A 411 33.35 14.67 -9.23
N ILE A 412 32.24 14.07 -8.79
CA ILE A 412 31.23 14.68 -7.94
C ILE A 412 31.53 14.32 -6.48
N THR A 413 31.54 15.32 -5.61
CA THR A 413 31.76 15.15 -4.16
C THR A 413 30.50 15.45 -3.33
N GLY A 414 29.47 16.05 -3.94
CA GLY A 414 28.22 16.38 -3.28
C GLY A 414 27.23 17.10 -4.17
N ALA A 415 26.11 17.54 -3.59
CA ALA A 415 25.10 18.34 -4.29
C ALA A 415 24.41 19.34 -3.33
N VAL A 416 23.89 20.43 -3.86
CA VAL A 416 22.97 21.34 -3.15
C VAL A 416 21.64 21.37 -3.91
N VAL A 417 20.57 20.93 -3.27
CA VAL A 417 19.26 20.72 -3.90
C VAL A 417 18.23 21.69 -3.33
N GLY A 418 17.60 22.46 -4.20
CA GLY A 418 16.43 23.27 -3.90
C GLY A 418 15.14 22.69 -4.49
N THR A 419 14.10 23.52 -4.52
CA THR A 419 12.76 23.14 -5.02
C THR A 419 12.61 23.22 -6.55
N ASP A 420 13.56 23.86 -7.25
CA ASP A 420 13.52 24.09 -8.70
C ASP A 420 14.87 23.86 -9.41
N SER A 421 15.92 23.54 -8.63
CA SER A 421 17.30 23.49 -9.10
C SER A 421 18.19 22.60 -8.24
N VAL A 422 19.16 21.95 -8.90
CA VAL A 422 20.22 21.13 -8.31
C VAL A 422 21.57 21.71 -8.72
N GLU A 423 22.47 21.90 -7.77
CA GLU A 423 23.85 22.32 -8.00
C GLU A 423 24.79 21.16 -7.60
N LEU A 424 25.41 20.51 -8.59
CA LEU A 424 26.39 19.45 -8.37
C LEU A 424 27.75 20.05 -7.99
N LEU A 425 28.38 19.50 -6.97
CA LEU A 425 29.67 19.92 -6.41
C LEU A 425 30.76 18.94 -6.86
N GLY A 426 31.91 19.44 -7.29
CA GLY A 426 32.97 18.58 -7.84
C GLY A 426 34.02 19.32 -8.66
N THR A 427 34.93 18.56 -9.29
CA THR A 427 36.09 19.14 -10.00
C THR A 427 35.70 19.80 -11.33
N HIS A 428 35.86 21.12 -11.44
CA HIS A 428 35.32 21.90 -12.55
C HIS A 428 35.90 21.62 -13.97
N GLU A 429 36.89 20.73 -14.11
CA GLU A 429 37.58 20.45 -15.38
C GLU A 429 36.69 19.77 -16.43
N THR A 430 35.67 19.01 -16.00
CA THR A 430 34.71 18.35 -16.90
C THR A 430 33.59 19.32 -17.31
N ASP A 431 33.29 19.37 -18.61
CA ASP A 431 32.10 20.04 -19.13
C ASP A 431 30.93 19.04 -19.20
N LEU A 432 29.83 19.37 -18.52
CA LEU A 432 28.63 18.52 -18.48
C LEU A 432 27.70 18.70 -19.69
N GLY A 433 28.00 19.66 -20.57
CA GLY A 433 27.30 19.82 -21.85
C GLY A 433 25.86 20.33 -21.76
N ASP A 434 25.08 20.05 -22.80
CA ASP A 434 23.73 20.58 -23.00
C ASP A 434 22.74 20.04 -21.94
N GLY A 435 22.52 20.85 -20.91
CA GLY A 435 21.61 20.55 -19.80
C GLY A 435 22.00 21.31 -18.54
N PHE A 436 23.31 21.48 -18.29
CA PHE A 436 23.81 22.22 -17.14
C PHE A 436 24.18 23.66 -17.49
N SER A 437 23.94 24.56 -16.55
CA SER A 437 24.50 25.91 -16.51
C SER A 437 25.61 25.99 -15.46
N ARG A 438 26.49 26.99 -15.51
CA ARG A 438 27.45 27.24 -14.41
C ARG A 438 26.79 28.16 -13.39
N GLY A 439 26.73 27.72 -12.13
CA GLY A 439 26.27 28.50 -10.99
C GLY A 439 27.25 29.61 -10.60
N PRO A 440 26.89 30.47 -9.62
CA PRO A 440 27.71 31.61 -9.19
C PRO A 440 29.14 31.22 -8.78
N ASP A 441 29.26 30.06 -8.12
CA ASP A 441 30.51 29.53 -7.56
C ASP A 441 31.24 28.55 -8.50
N GLY A 442 30.80 28.44 -9.77
CA GLY A 442 31.40 27.53 -10.77
C GLY A 442 30.86 26.09 -10.78
N ASN A 443 30.05 25.72 -9.78
CA ASN A 443 29.31 24.46 -9.71
C ASN A 443 28.37 24.27 -10.92
N TRP A 444 28.04 23.03 -11.26
CA TRP A 444 27.12 22.74 -12.37
C TRP A 444 25.67 22.75 -11.87
N ARG A 445 24.82 23.60 -12.46
CA ARG A 445 23.43 23.82 -12.06
C ARG A 445 22.45 23.33 -13.12
N LEU A 446 21.57 22.42 -12.74
CA LEU A 446 20.42 21.97 -13.51
C LEU A 446 19.14 22.63 -12.98
N THR A 447 18.24 23.06 -13.87
CA THR A 447 16.88 23.52 -13.51
C THR A 447 15.81 22.60 -14.08
N ALA A 448 14.63 22.56 -13.46
CA ALA A 448 13.56 21.61 -13.81
C ALA A 448 13.12 21.65 -15.29
N ASP A 449 13.22 22.81 -15.97
CA ASP A 449 12.91 22.98 -17.39
C ASP A 449 13.96 22.41 -18.36
N GLN A 450 15.11 21.96 -17.84
CA GLN A 450 16.21 21.35 -18.58
C GLN A 450 16.25 19.82 -18.48
N THR A 451 15.26 19.21 -17.81
CA THR A 451 15.19 17.75 -17.60
C THR A 451 14.84 17.00 -18.88
N ALA A 452 15.55 15.89 -19.11
CA ALA A 452 15.26 14.91 -20.15
C ALA A 452 15.35 13.50 -19.54
N HIS A 453 14.46 12.59 -19.93
CA HIS A 453 14.57 11.20 -19.51
C HIS A 453 15.74 10.55 -20.23
N ILE A 454 16.71 10.05 -19.45
CA ILE A 454 17.90 9.37 -19.94
C ILE A 454 17.96 7.97 -19.33
N ASP A 455 18.19 6.98 -20.19
CA ASP A 455 18.31 5.56 -19.83
C ASP A 455 19.79 5.21 -19.64
N VAL A 456 20.37 5.75 -18.56
CA VAL A 456 21.77 5.56 -18.14
C VAL A 456 21.76 5.26 -16.64
N GLY A 457 22.66 4.39 -16.19
CA GLY A 457 22.81 4.00 -14.79
C GLY A 457 23.38 5.11 -13.91
N ASN A 458 23.10 5.09 -12.61
CA ASN A 458 23.65 6.08 -11.67
C ASN A 458 25.12 5.76 -11.30
N GLY A 459 26.03 6.65 -11.67
CA GLY A 459 27.44 6.65 -11.28
C GLY A 459 27.74 7.10 -9.85
N TYR A 460 26.75 7.57 -9.08
CA TYR A 460 26.93 8.19 -7.75
C TYR A 460 25.82 7.74 -6.76
N PRO A 461 25.83 6.47 -6.29
CA PRO A 461 24.77 5.92 -5.46
C PRO A 461 24.95 6.20 -3.96
N ALA A 462 26.17 6.54 -3.50
CA ALA A 462 26.48 6.77 -2.08
C ALA A 462 26.26 8.22 -1.61
N LEU A 463 25.41 8.97 -2.33
CA LEU A 463 25.07 10.36 -2.04
C LEU A 463 24.02 10.43 -0.92
N THR A 464 24.28 11.22 0.14
CA THR A 464 23.35 11.39 1.28
C THR A 464 23.32 12.81 1.86
N SER A 465 22.19 13.22 2.43
CA SER A 465 21.95 14.53 3.02
C SER A 465 22.67 14.71 4.37
N ILE A 466 23.38 15.83 4.49
CA ILE A 466 24.09 16.22 5.73
C ILE A 466 23.33 17.28 6.53
N GLY A 467 22.56 18.14 5.85
CA GLY A 467 21.94 19.32 6.48
C GLY A 467 21.33 20.28 5.48
N ARG A 468 20.79 21.40 5.97
CA ARG A 468 20.19 22.47 5.16
C ARG A 468 20.87 23.80 5.35
N LEU A 469 20.90 24.58 4.27
CA LEU A 469 21.25 25.99 4.29
C LEU A 469 20.09 26.84 4.84
N ASN A 470 20.40 28.04 5.31
CA ASN A 470 19.40 29.02 5.78
C ASN A 470 18.35 29.43 4.74
N ASP A 471 18.58 29.15 3.44
CA ASP A 471 17.63 29.39 2.35
C ASP A 471 16.67 28.19 2.10
N GLY A 472 16.82 27.11 2.86
CA GLY A 472 16.02 25.89 2.78
C GLY A 472 16.57 24.81 1.86
N ARG A 473 17.63 25.08 1.09
CA ARG A 473 18.25 24.06 0.23
C ARG A 473 18.96 22.98 1.06
N THR A 474 18.80 21.72 0.66
CA THR A 474 19.44 20.57 1.30
C THR A 474 20.81 20.31 0.68
N VAL A 475 21.79 20.05 1.53
CA VAL A 475 23.17 19.76 1.16
C VAL A 475 23.41 18.26 1.29
N PHE A 476 23.98 17.68 0.24
CA PHE A 476 24.32 16.27 0.10
C PHE A 476 25.83 16.10 -0.10
N VAL A 477 26.38 15.00 0.39
CA VAL A 477 27.78 14.57 0.18
C VAL A 477 27.81 13.16 -0.39
N ASP A 478 28.82 12.84 -1.20
CA ASP A 478 29.07 11.48 -1.65
C ASP A 478 30.03 10.78 -0.67
N LEU A 479 29.57 9.70 -0.03
CA LEU A 479 30.37 8.94 0.93
C LEU A 479 31.48 8.12 0.26
N GLU A 480 31.32 7.77 -1.02
CA GLU A 480 32.36 7.09 -1.82
C GLU A 480 33.49 8.06 -2.22
N ALA A 481 33.25 9.38 -2.17
CA ALA A 481 34.19 10.38 -2.68
C ALA A 481 35.53 10.39 -1.92
N ASP A 482 35.45 10.41 -0.58
CA ASP A 482 36.59 10.35 0.35
C ASP A 482 36.72 8.98 1.06
N GLY A 483 35.72 8.09 0.92
CA GLY A 483 35.69 6.74 1.52
C GLY A 483 35.59 6.68 3.05
N VAL A 484 35.79 7.79 3.77
CA VAL A 484 35.71 7.85 5.24
C VAL A 484 35.03 9.15 5.67
N LEU A 485 34.11 9.09 6.63
CA LEU A 485 33.47 10.27 7.21
C LEU A 485 33.22 10.09 8.72
N HIS A 486 33.67 11.04 9.54
CA HIS A 486 33.48 11.01 10.98
C HIS A 486 32.55 12.13 11.47
N LEU A 487 31.36 11.77 11.93
CA LEU A 487 30.44 12.67 12.64
C LEU A 487 30.90 12.79 14.11
N VAL A 488 31.24 14.00 14.53
CA VAL A 488 31.77 14.30 15.88
C VAL A 488 31.01 15.44 16.55
N GLY A 489 31.27 15.69 17.84
CA GLY A 489 30.61 16.76 18.60
C GLY A 489 29.51 16.24 19.54
N HIS A 490 28.31 16.80 19.43
CA HIS A 490 27.21 16.46 20.35
C HIS A 490 26.65 15.06 20.05
N ARG A 491 26.84 14.12 20.99
CA ARG A 491 26.55 12.67 20.82
C ARG A 491 25.18 12.36 20.20
N THR A 492 24.10 12.96 20.68
CA THR A 492 22.74 12.70 20.16
C THR A 492 22.62 13.20 18.72
N ARG A 493 22.83 14.49 18.47
CA ARG A 493 22.80 15.13 17.14
C ARG A 493 23.66 14.43 16.07
N ALA A 494 24.88 14.02 16.42
CA ALA A 494 25.75 13.26 15.50
C ALA A 494 25.21 11.85 15.20
N CYS A 495 24.50 11.23 16.15
CA CYS A 495 23.85 9.92 15.96
C CYS A 495 22.52 10.04 15.20
N ASP A 496 21.74 11.10 15.46
CA ASP A 496 20.50 11.42 14.74
C ASP A 496 20.79 11.74 13.27
N LEU A 497 21.91 12.41 12.96
CA LEU A 497 22.39 12.59 11.59
C LEU A 497 22.83 11.26 10.96
N LEU A 498 23.54 10.40 11.70
CA LEU A 498 23.93 9.07 11.20
C LEU A 498 22.71 8.20 10.86
N ARG A 499 21.66 8.25 11.68
CA ARG A 499 20.35 7.61 11.41
C ARG A 499 19.70 8.16 10.15
N ASN A 500 19.70 9.48 9.97
CA ASN A 500 19.15 10.12 8.77
C ASN A 500 19.85 9.58 7.52
N MET A 501 21.19 9.60 7.48
CA MET A 501 21.98 9.05 6.37
C MET A 501 21.67 7.57 6.10
N THR A 502 21.63 6.76 7.16
CA THR A 502 21.39 5.32 7.08
C THR A 502 20.00 5.01 6.50
N LEU A 503 18.96 5.70 6.97
CA LEU A 503 17.59 5.50 6.48
C LEU A 503 17.40 6.05 5.07
N GLU A 504 18.07 7.15 4.71
CA GLU A 504 18.04 7.72 3.37
C GLU A 504 18.64 6.76 2.35
N LEU A 505 19.88 6.32 2.56
CA LEU A 505 20.58 5.40 1.64
C LEU A 505 19.85 4.05 1.51
N ALA A 506 19.19 3.59 2.57
CA ALA A 506 18.39 2.38 2.52
C ALA A 506 17.10 2.51 1.66
N THR A 507 16.53 3.71 1.57
CA THR A 507 15.20 3.95 0.95
C THR A 507 15.20 4.78 -0.34
N ALA A 508 16.29 5.49 -0.64
CA ALA A 508 16.41 6.34 -1.82
C ALA A 508 16.62 5.55 -3.13
N THR A 509 15.97 6.01 -4.21
CA THR A 509 16.05 5.43 -5.56
C THR A 509 17.44 5.56 -6.19
N TRP A 510 18.08 6.73 -6.06
CA TRP A 510 19.44 6.93 -6.56
C TRP A 510 20.47 6.01 -5.88
N ALA A 511 20.18 5.57 -4.65
CA ALA A 511 21.06 4.75 -3.83
C ALA A 511 20.89 3.24 -4.04
N GLU A 512 20.16 2.78 -5.06
CA GLU A 512 19.89 1.35 -5.35
C GLU A 512 21.16 0.47 -5.38
N ASN A 513 22.30 1.00 -5.82
CA ASN A 513 23.59 0.30 -5.83
C ASN A 513 24.42 0.52 -4.55
N THR A 514 23.79 0.39 -3.37
CA THR A 514 24.46 0.44 -2.06
C THR A 514 24.06 -0.73 -1.14
N GLU A 515 25.02 -1.18 -0.32
CA GLU A 515 24.83 -2.15 0.77
C GLU A 515 25.30 -1.54 2.09
N LEU A 516 24.41 -1.43 3.09
CA LEU A 516 24.71 -0.84 4.39
C LEU A 516 25.05 -1.93 5.43
N MET A 517 26.20 -1.80 6.08
CA MET A 517 26.63 -2.67 7.17
C MET A 517 26.61 -1.87 8.48
N VAL A 518 25.63 -2.12 9.35
CA VAL A 518 25.30 -1.23 10.47
C VAL A 518 25.67 -1.84 11.81
N VAL A 519 26.33 -1.06 12.67
CA VAL A 519 26.73 -1.39 14.05
C VAL A 519 26.30 -0.27 14.98
N GLY A 520 25.63 -0.58 16.10
CA GLY A 520 25.20 0.38 17.11
C GLY A 520 23.82 1.03 16.86
N LEU A 521 23.10 0.56 15.83
CA LEU A 521 21.71 0.95 15.47
C LEU A 521 20.87 -0.30 15.10
N GLU A 522 21.33 -1.50 15.45
CA GLU A 522 20.78 -2.77 14.95
C GLU A 522 19.29 -3.00 15.25
N ASP A 523 18.82 -2.61 16.44
CA ASP A 523 17.44 -2.79 16.91
C ASP A 523 16.43 -1.94 16.11
N GLU A 524 16.90 -0.87 15.45
CA GLU A 524 16.06 0.03 14.66
C GLU A 524 15.83 -0.56 13.25
N PHE A 525 16.91 -0.91 12.54
CA PHE A 525 16.90 -1.16 11.10
C PHE A 525 16.61 -2.62 10.67
N GLU A 526 16.43 -3.58 11.60
CA GLU A 526 16.20 -5.01 11.25
C GLU A 526 14.97 -5.26 10.35
N VAL A 527 14.04 -4.29 10.27
CA VAL A 527 12.81 -4.36 9.44
C VAL A 527 13.08 -4.32 7.94
N LEU A 528 14.10 -3.57 7.52
CA LEU A 528 14.30 -3.27 6.10
C LEU A 528 14.88 -4.49 5.33
N PRO A 529 14.72 -4.54 3.99
CA PRO A 529 15.15 -5.69 3.22
C PRO A 529 16.64 -6.00 3.37
N ARG A 530 16.96 -7.24 3.76
CA ARG A 530 18.33 -7.71 4.07
C ARG A 530 19.35 -7.64 2.92
N HIS A 531 18.91 -7.32 1.69
CA HIS A 531 19.78 -7.08 0.54
C HIS A 531 20.28 -5.62 0.47
N ARG A 532 19.66 -4.70 1.22
CA ARG A 532 20.06 -3.28 1.33
C ARG A 532 20.83 -3.00 2.61
N ILE A 533 20.45 -3.66 3.71
CA ILE A 533 21.00 -3.39 5.05
C ILE A 533 21.24 -4.67 5.84
N ARG A 534 22.38 -4.72 6.53
CA ARG A 534 22.83 -5.82 7.38
C ARG A 534 23.29 -5.27 8.72
N CYS A 535 22.48 -5.51 9.75
CA CYS A 535 22.80 -5.14 11.11
C CYS A 535 23.74 -6.18 11.77
N PHE A 536 24.74 -5.70 12.51
CA PHE A 536 25.73 -6.50 13.22
C PHE A 536 25.83 -6.04 14.68
N ARG A 537 25.87 -7.00 15.62
CA ARG A 537 25.88 -6.72 17.07
C ARG A 537 27.16 -6.08 17.62
N ASN A 538 28.19 -5.94 16.78
CA ASN A 538 29.49 -5.36 17.12
C ASN A 538 30.38 -5.32 15.87
N LEU A 539 31.36 -4.40 15.92
CA LEU A 539 32.35 -4.20 14.88
C LEU A 539 33.10 -5.48 14.48
N ARG A 540 33.42 -6.36 15.44
CA ARG A 540 34.14 -7.63 15.19
C ARG A 540 33.40 -8.56 14.23
N GLN A 541 32.06 -8.50 14.17
CA GLN A 541 31.27 -9.27 13.21
C GLN A 541 31.14 -8.58 11.85
N ALA A 542 31.11 -7.24 11.82
CA ALA A 542 30.98 -6.45 10.60
C ALA A 542 32.28 -6.38 9.78
N LEU A 543 33.45 -6.27 10.44
CA LEU A 543 34.72 -6.04 9.74
C LEU A 543 35.13 -7.14 8.75
N PRO A 544 35.07 -8.45 9.08
CA PRO A 544 35.49 -9.49 8.12
C PRO A 544 34.71 -9.48 6.79
N PRO A 545 33.35 -9.40 6.77
CA PRO A 545 32.62 -9.25 5.51
C PRO A 545 32.91 -7.91 4.82
N PHE A 546 33.07 -6.80 5.56
CA PHE A 546 33.39 -5.49 4.97
C PHE A 546 34.74 -5.50 4.24
N THR A 547 35.80 -5.97 4.91
CA THR A 547 37.13 -6.11 4.31
C THR A 547 37.09 -7.04 3.10
N SER A 548 36.30 -8.11 3.15
CA SER A 548 36.14 -9.04 2.01
C SER A 548 35.48 -8.37 0.79
N ALA A 549 34.55 -7.44 1.00
CA ALA A 549 33.94 -6.64 -0.07
C ALA A 549 34.94 -5.64 -0.67
N VAL A 550 35.69 -4.92 0.17
CA VAL A 550 36.80 -4.03 -0.27
C VAL A 550 37.83 -4.82 -1.10
N ASP A 551 38.28 -5.97 -0.61
CA ASP A 551 39.21 -6.87 -1.29
C ASP A 551 38.66 -7.37 -2.64
N ALA A 552 37.33 -7.46 -2.82
CA ALA A 552 36.69 -7.86 -4.07
C ALA A 552 36.58 -6.71 -5.07
N ALA A 553 36.11 -5.54 -4.62
CA ALA A 553 36.04 -4.33 -5.42
C ALA A 553 37.42 -3.93 -5.97
N GLU A 554 38.47 -3.93 -5.13
CA GLU A 554 39.85 -3.64 -5.57
C GLU A 554 40.29 -4.56 -6.71
N ARG A 555 40.15 -5.88 -6.55
CA ARG A 555 40.53 -6.88 -7.58
C ARG A 555 39.74 -6.71 -8.88
N SER A 556 38.46 -6.37 -8.79
CA SER A 556 37.60 -6.16 -9.96
C SER A 556 38.04 -4.91 -10.74
N LEU A 557 38.22 -3.78 -10.04
CA LEU A 557 38.67 -2.51 -10.62
C LEU A 557 40.09 -2.59 -11.21
N GLU A 558 41.02 -3.25 -10.51
CA GLU A 558 42.37 -3.53 -11.02
C GLU A 558 42.32 -4.28 -12.37
N SER A 559 41.40 -5.24 -12.52
CA SER A 559 41.25 -6.03 -13.74
C SER A 559 40.56 -5.29 -14.89
N ALA A 560 39.65 -4.35 -14.56
CA ALA A 560 38.86 -3.61 -15.54
C ALA A 560 39.61 -2.39 -16.13
N HIS A 561 40.60 -1.85 -15.42
CA HIS A 561 41.33 -0.62 -15.77
C HIS A 561 40.41 0.60 -16.01
N ARG A 562 39.27 0.65 -15.30
CA ARG A 562 38.25 1.71 -15.29
C ARG A 562 37.88 2.05 -13.85
N THR A 563 37.29 3.22 -13.62
CA THR A 563 36.76 3.57 -12.28
C THR A 563 35.43 2.87 -12.00
N ALA A 564 35.06 2.75 -10.71
CA ALA A 564 33.79 2.17 -10.30
C ALA A 564 32.59 2.92 -10.90
N SER A 565 32.63 4.25 -10.86
CA SER A 565 31.60 5.12 -11.43
C SER A 565 31.48 4.97 -12.95
N GLU A 566 32.59 4.80 -13.69
CA GLU A 566 32.57 4.54 -15.13
C GLU A 566 31.92 3.20 -15.50
N LEU A 567 32.09 2.16 -14.67
CA LEU A 567 31.49 0.84 -14.88
C LEU A 567 29.98 0.89 -14.58
N ARG A 568 29.59 1.50 -13.45
CA ARG A 568 28.18 1.69 -13.07
C ARG A 568 27.41 2.58 -14.07
N ALA A 569 28.03 3.65 -14.56
CA ALA A 569 27.44 4.51 -15.59
C ALA A 569 27.16 3.75 -16.90
N ALA A 570 28.01 2.80 -17.29
CA ALA A 570 27.82 1.97 -18.48
C ALA A 570 26.75 0.86 -18.32
N GLY A 571 26.13 0.72 -17.13
CA GLY A 571 25.18 -0.36 -16.83
C GLY A 571 25.84 -1.73 -16.64
N GLU A 572 27.17 -1.78 -16.54
CA GLU A 572 27.94 -2.99 -16.25
C GLU A 572 27.89 -3.22 -14.72
N ILE A 573 26.84 -3.86 -14.21
CA ILE A 573 26.64 -4.08 -12.77
C ILE A 573 26.84 -5.55 -12.42
N GLY A 574 27.92 -5.84 -11.68
CA GLY A 574 28.07 -7.04 -10.87
C GLY A 574 28.15 -6.68 -9.40
N ASP A 575 27.96 -7.66 -8.50
CA ASP A 575 27.93 -7.47 -7.03
C ASP A 575 29.14 -6.67 -6.49
N GLU A 576 30.29 -6.78 -7.16
CA GLU A 576 31.57 -6.11 -6.84
C GLU A 576 31.55 -4.59 -7.02
N LEU A 577 30.53 -4.04 -7.68
CA LEU A 577 30.36 -2.61 -7.97
C LEU A 577 29.30 -1.94 -7.08
N VAL A 578 28.65 -2.69 -6.21
CA VAL A 578 27.75 -2.17 -5.15
C VAL A 578 28.60 -1.47 -4.09
N VAL A 579 28.25 -0.23 -3.73
CA VAL A 579 29.01 0.52 -2.72
C VAL A 579 28.66 0.01 -1.33
N THR A 580 29.63 -0.64 -0.67
CA THR A 580 29.48 -1.20 0.69
C THR A 580 29.80 -0.13 1.74
N ILE A 581 28.85 0.26 2.58
CA ILE A 581 29.02 1.35 3.55
C ILE A 581 28.96 0.80 4.97
N LEU A 582 30.08 0.86 5.70
CA LEU A 582 30.14 0.49 7.11
C LEU A 582 29.72 1.69 7.98
N VAL A 583 28.56 1.57 8.62
CA VAL A 583 27.98 2.55 9.53
C VAL A 583 28.24 2.11 10.97
N VAL A 584 28.95 2.93 11.76
CA VAL A 584 29.27 2.62 13.17
C VAL A 584 28.82 3.74 14.09
N ALA A 585 27.75 3.51 14.85
CA ALA A 585 27.23 4.46 15.82
C ALA A 585 27.94 4.34 17.18
N GLY A 586 28.36 5.47 17.74
CA GLY A 586 28.87 5.55 19.11
C GLY A 586 30.25 4.92 19.33
N VAL A 587 31.17 5.06 18.37
CA VAL A 587 32.55 4.51 18.43
C VAL A 587 33.24 4.84 19.76
N ASP A 588 33.72 3.81 20.44
CA ASP A 588 34.49 3.94 21.68
C ASP A 588 36.02 3.85 21.44
N LEU A 589 36.81 3.71 22.51
CA LEU A 589 38.27 3.59 22.43
C LEU A 589 38.75 2.17 22.09
N GLU A 590 37.93 1.13 22.30
CA GLU A 590 38.27 -0.27 22.01
C GLU A 590 38.09 -0.60 20.53
N ASP A 591 37.12 0.04 19.86
CA ASP A 591 36.89 -0.10 18.42
C ASP A 591 37.93 0.63 17.55
N GLN A 592 38.48 1.76 18.03
CA GLN A 592 39.37 2.64 17.25
C GLN A 592 40.58 1.95 16.59
N PRO A 593 41.33 1.04 17.24
CA PRO A 593 42.44 0.34 16.61
C PRO A 593 42.03 -0.50 15.39
N SER A 594 40.83 -1.08 15.43
CA SER A 594 40.30 -1.93 14.35
C SER A 594 39.83 -1.09 13.16
N LEU A 595 39.18 0.06 13.42
CA LEU A 595 38.78 1.00 12.38
C LEU A 595 39.97 1.74 11.73
N THR A 596 40.98 2.11 12.52
CA THR A 596 42.14 2.89 12.04
C THR A 596 42.79 2.27 10.79
N SER A 597 43.02 0.96 10.80
CA SER A 597 43.66 0.26 9.67
C SER A 597 42.83 0.29 8.39
N ILE A 598 41.51 0.36 8.50
CA ILE A 598 40.58 0.33 7.37
C ILE A 598 40.36 1.75 6.84
N CYS A 599 40.17 2.73 7.74
CA CYS A 599 40.13 4.14 7.36
C CYS A 599 41.41 4.56 6.62
N SER A 600 42.60 4.19 7.13
CA SER A 600 43.86 4.46 6.43
C SER A 600 43.92 3.82 5.04
N ARG A 601 43.47 2.56 4.88
CA ARG A 601 43.45 1.89 3.57
C ARG A 601 42.57 2.63 2.57
N LEU A 602 41.36 3.05 2.97
CA LEU A 602 40.42 3.73 2.10
C LEU A 602 40.92 5.13 1.69
N LEU A 603 41.64 5.83 2.58
CA LEU A 603 42.21 7.16 2.32
C LEU A 603 43.51 7.14 1.51
N GLU A 604 44.28 6.05 1.58
CA GLU A 604 45.53 5.88 0.82
C GLU A 604 45.30 5.22 -0.56
N GLY A 605 44.17 4.53 -0.74
CA GLY A 605 43.79 3.83 -1.97
C GLY A 605 43.06 4.69 -3.01
N PRO A 606 42.84 4.18 -4.23
CA PRO A 606 41.86 4.74 -5.15
C PRO A 606 40.43 4.53 -4.61
N ARG A 607 39.43 5.18 -5.22
CA ARG A 607 38.02 4.92 -4.90
C ARG A 607 37.69 3.44 -5.14
N THR A 608 37.57 2.72 -4.05
CA THR A 608 36.98 1.39 -3.98
C THR A 608 35.48 1.57 -3.73
N CYS A 609 34.65 0.58 -4.09
CA CYS A 609 33.20 0.62 -3.87
C CYS A 609 32.86 0.44 -2.39
N ALA A 610 33.42 1.28 -1.51
CA ALA A 610 33.35 1.13 -0.07
C ALA A 610 33.50 2.46 0.66
N ALA A 611 32.75 2.64 1.75
CA ALA A 611 32.88 3.78 2.64
C ALA A 611 32.73 3.40 4.13
N VAL A 612 33.28 4.21 5.03
CA VAL A 612 33.14 4.08 6.48
C VAL A 612 32.58 5.37 7.06
N VAL A 613 31.39 5.32 7.67
CA VAL A 613 30.79 6.45 8.37
C VAL A 613 30.64 6.13 9.86
N THR A 614 31.10 7.03 10.73
CA THR A 614 31.04 6.80 12.19
C THR A 614 30.43 7.98 12.93
N SER A 615 29.69 7.73 14.02
CA SER A 615 29.37 8.77 15.01
C SER A 615 30.15 8.57 16.31
N SER A 616 30.66 9.66 16.89
CA SER A 616 31.35 9.69 18.19
C SER A 616 31.25 11.08 18.82
N THR A 617 31.69 11.26 20.06
CA THR A 617 31.87 12.62 20.62
C THR A 617 33.15 13.27 20.10
N ALA A 618 34.22 12.49 20.01
CA ALA A 618 35.50 12.86 19.39
C ALA A 618 36.19 11.59 18.88
N THR A 619 37.00 11.73 17.83
CA THR A 619 37.71 10.60 17.21
C THR A 619 39.21 10.89 17.04
N SER A 620 40.03 9.85 17.17
CA SER A 620 41.43 9.86 16.74
C SER A 620 41.64 9.23 15.35
N LEU A 621 40.57 8.69 14.74
CA LEU A 621 40.60 8.04 13.43
C LEU A 621 41.06 9.01 12.32
N PRO A 622 41.75 8.49 11.29
CA PRO A 622 42.15 9.25 10.11
C PRO A 622 40.94 9.41 9.17
N GLY A 623 40.78 10.62 8.62
CA GLY A 623 39.69 10.96 7.70
C GLY A 623 39.08 12.34 7.98
N PRO A 624 38.23 12.85 7.07
CA PRO A 624 37.48 14.09 7.27
C PRO A 624 36.46 13.97 8.40
N ARG A 625 36.08 15.12 8.95
CA ARG A 625 35.24 15.22 10.16
C ARG A 625 34.16 16.28 9.97
N LEU A 626 32.93 15.97 10.38
CA LEU A 626 31.84 16.94 10.46
C LEU A 626 31.48 17.13 11.93
N THR A 627 31.66 18.34 12.44
CA THR A 627 31.40 18.66 13.84
C THR A 627 29.97 19.15 14.00
N VAL A 628 29.08 18.33 14.57
CA VAL A 628 27.68 18.67 14.83
C VAL A 628 27.52 19.22 16.24
N GLN A 629 27.01 20.45 16.36
CA GLN A 629 26.81 21.14 17.63
C GLN A 629 25.45 20.79 18.27
N GLU A 630 25.26 21.18 19.54
CA GLU A 630 24.01 20.94 20.29
C GLU A 630 22.80 21.63 19.66
N ASP A 631 23.02 22.82 19.10
CA ASP A 631 22.06 23.64 18.35
C ASP A 631 21.84 23.19 16.90
N GLN A 632 22.33 22.00 16.54
CA GLN A 632 22.29 21.38 15.21
C GLN A 632 23.18 22.07 14.16
N THR A 633 23.89 23.16 14.47
CA THR A 633 24.79 23.78 13.48
C THR A 633 26.02 22.90 13.24
N MET A 634 26.45 22.81 11.98
CA MET A 634 27.69 22.13 11.60
C MET A 634 28.86 23.09 11.52
N ALA A 635 30.01 22.66 12.04
CA ALA A 635 31.30 23.29 11.90
C ALA A 635 32.26 22.42 11.09
N ASP A 636 33.38 23.01 10.66
CA ASP A 636 34.45 22.37 9.88
C ASP A 636 34.03 21.86 8.48
N VAL A 637 32.98 22.45 7.90
CA VAL A 637 32.48 22.09 6.56
C VAL A 637 33.06 23.02 5.49
N ASP A 638 33.87 22.48 4.57
CA ASP A 638 34.45 23.24 3.43
C ASP A 638 33.49 23.25 2.23
N LEU A 639 32.27 23.77 2.45
CA LEU A 639 31.22 23.90 1.43
C LEU A 639 30.76 25.36 1.30
N PRO A 640 30.53 25.88 0.07
CA PRO A 640 30.12 27.26 -0.14
C PRO A 640 28.70 27.50 0.37
N GLY A 641 28.54 28.29 1.43
CA GLY A 641 27.21 28.59 1.97
C GLY A 641 27.17 29.38 3.28
N ALA A 642 25.93 29.56 3.75
CA ALA A 642 25.60 29.97 5.11
C ALA A 642 25.87 28.80 6.11
N PRO A 643 25.83 28.99 7.44
CA PRO A 643 25.91 27.86 8.38
C PRO A 643 24.87 26.79 8.03
N ILE A 644 25.30 25.54 8.00
CA ILE A 644 24.46 24.39 7.67
C ILE A 644 23.87 23.83 8.97
N ILE A 645 22.57 23.60 8.99
CA ILE A 645 21.84 22.96 10.08
C ILE A 645 21.75 21.46 9.74
N ALA A 646 22.33 20.59 10.57
CA ALA A 646 22.36 19.15 10.34
C ALA A 646 20.95 18.54 10.30
N GLU A 647 20.66 17.65 9.33
CA GLU A 647 19.41 16.88 9.33
C GLU A 647 19.35 15.99 10.60
N GLN A 648 18.15 15.79 11.15
CA GLN A 648 17.95 15.07 12.40
C GLN A 648 16.95 13.93 12.22
N MET A 649 17.35 12.71 12.54
CA MET A 649 16.45 11.58 12.72
C MET A 649 16.49 11.09 14.18
N PRO A 650 15.61 11.62 15.05
CA PRO A 650 15.43 11.11 16.42
C PRO A 650 15.07 9.61 16.43
N SER A 651 15.59 8.88 17.41
CA SER A 651 15.41 7.41 17.51
C SER A 651 13.95 6.99 17.70
N ASP A 652 13.15 7.76 18.42
CA ASP A 652 11.71 7.53 18.61
C ASP A 652 10.91 7.65 17.30
N VAL A 653 11.20 8.68 16.51
CA VAL A 653 10.61 8.87 15.17
C VAL A 653 11.10 7.77 14.20
N ALA A 654 12.38 7.41 14.25
CA ALA A 654 12.95 6.34 13.43
C ALA A 654 12.29 4.98 13.70
N VAL A 655 12.18 4.59 14.98
CA VAL A 655 11.55 3.34 15.42
C VAL A 655 10.08 3.30 14.97
N SER A 656 9.35 4.40 15.12
CA SER A 656 7.94 4.50 14.75
C SER A 656 7.73 4.44 13.23
N LEU A 657 8.57 5.11 12.43
CA LEU A 657 8.56 4.97 10.96
C LEU A 657 8.90 3.55 10.50
N LEU A 658 9.85 2.90 11.16
CA LEU A 658 10.25 1.53 10.84
C LEU A 658 9.20 0.51 11.30
N ALA A 659 8.44 0.80 12.36
CA ALA A 659 7.26 0.02 12.76
C ALA A 659 6.09 0.21 11.77
N ALA A 660 5.82 1.42 11.29
CA ALA A 660 4.87 1.67 10.21
C ALA A 660 5.24 0.91 8.92
N ILE A 661 6.53 0.93 8.51
CA ILE A 661 7.03 0.11 7.39
C ILE A 661 6.83 -1.38 7.66
N ARG A 662 7.09 -1.86 8.89
CA ARG A 662 6.89 -3.26 9.29
C ARG A 662 5.43 -3.67 9.13
N THR A 663 4.50 -2.84 9.55
CA THR A 663 3.06 -3.08 9.44
C THR A 663 2.60 -3.06 7.98
N ALA A 664 3.06 -2.09 7.17
CA ALA A 664 2.79 -2.04 5.74
C ALA A 664 3.41 -3.22 4.96
N ALA A 665 4.54 -3.77 5.43
CA ALA A 665 5.21 -4.92 4.82
C ALA A 665 4.55 -6.27 5.15
N ARG A 666 3.64 -6.33 6.14
CA ARG A 666 2.82 -7.52 6.38
C ARG A 666 1.83 -7.68 5.23
N ASN A 667 1.87 -8.84 4.58
CA ASN A 667 0.88 -9.26 3.59
C ASN A 667 -0.45 -9.74 4.24
N GLU A 668 -0.53 -9.69 5.56
CA GLU A 668 -1.71 -10.12 6.32
C GLU A 668 -2.76 -9.01 6.35
N ASP A 669 -4.01 -9.41 6.13
CA ASP A 669 -5.17 -8.53 6.28
C ASP A 669 -5.84 -8.73 7.65
N GLU A 670 -6.62 -7.76 8.08
CA GLU A 670 -7.28 -7.73 9.37
C GLU A 670 -8.81 -7.88 9.24
N PRO A 671 -9.52 -8.40 10.26
CA PRO A 671 -10.97 -8.32 10.28
C PRO A 671 -11.41 -6.86 10.32
N VAL A 672 -12.48 -6.52 9.61
CA VAL A 672 -13.08 -5.18 9.72
C VAL A 672 -13.61 -5.00 11.15
N PRO A 673 -13.18 -3.97 11.90
CA PRO A 673 -13.56 -3.80 13.30
C PRO A 673 -15.04 -3.44 13.47
N ALA A 674 -15.58 -3.75 14.65
CA ALA A 674 -16.90 -3.31 15.07
C ALA A 674 -16.96 -1.78 15.24
N VAL A 675 -18.14 -1.21 15.09
CA VAL A 675 -18.38 0.24 15.23
C VAL A 675 -18.56 0.61 16.69
N ASP A 676 -17.66 1.43 17.22
CA ASP A 676 -17.73 2.02 18.56
C ASP A 676 -18.60 3.32 18.56
N GLY A 677 -19.81 3.20 18.00
CA GLY A 677 -20.73 4.31 17.72
C GLY A 677 -21.90 4.40 18.70
N THR A 678 -22.45 5.59 18.90
CA THR A 678 -23.54 5.81 19.88
C THR A 678 -24.95 5.66 19.31
N GLN A 679 -25.07 5.51 17.98
CA GLN A 679 -26.34 5.42 17.28
C GLN A 679 -26.96 4.01 17.37
N THR A 680 -28.30 3.93 17.44
CA THR A 680 -29.01 2.65 17.43
C THR A 680 -28.75 1.85 16.15
N TRP A 681 -28.75 2.52 15.00
CA TRP A 681 -28.53 1.90 13.70
C TRP A 681 -27.12 1.29 13.54
N SER A 682 -26.12 1.74 14.31
CA SER A 682 -24.77 1.18 14.32
C SER A 682 -24.57 -0.04 15.23
N SER A 683 -25.59 -0.46 15.99
CA SER A 683 -25.55 -1.69 16.80
C SER A 683 -25.19 -2.92 15.97
N GLU A 684 -24.34 -3.82 16.49
CA GLU A 684 -23.87 -5.05 15.79
C GLU A 684 -23.28 -4.80 14.39
N MET A 685 -22.71 -3.64 14.10
CA MET A 685 -22.20 -3.27 12.77
C MET A 685 -20.67 -3.18 12.77
N THR A 686 -20.02 -3.51 11.66
CA THR A 686 -18.60 -3.23 11.38
C THR A 686 -18.42 -1.89 10.66
N ILE A 687 -17.22 -1.30 10.67
CA ILE A 687 -17.00 0.06 10.15
C ILE A 687 -17.39 0.22 8.68
N ASP A 688 -17.31 -0.85 7.89
CA ASP A 688 -17.70 -0.95 6.47
C ASP A 688 -19.22 -1.06 6.22
N GLY A 689 -20.03 -1.08 7.28
CA GLY A 689 -21.48 -1.27 7.21
C GLY A 689 -21.93 -2.72 7.08
N SER A 690 -21.04 -3.71 7.22
CA SER A 690 -21.45 -5.11 7.34
C SER A 690 -21.96 -5.43 8.76
N TRP A 691 -22.64 -6.57 8.93
CA TRP A 691 -23.02 -7.05 10.26
C TRP A 691 -21.86 -7.77 10.96
N ALA A 692 -21.51 -7.34 12.16
CA ALA A 692 -20.60 -8.02 13.05
C ALA A 692 -21.32 -9.22 13.67
N SER A 693 -21.05 -10.45 13.19
CA SER A 693 -21.43 -11.64 13.96
C SER A 693 -20.80 -11.57 15.34
N PRO A 694 -21.57 -11.73 16.44
CA PRO A 694 -20.99 -11.78 17.77
C PRO A 694 -20.01 -12.96 17.82
N THR A 695 -18.74 -12.65 18.13
CA THR A 695 -17.68 -13.65 18.36
C THR A 695 -18.20 -14.69 19.33
N SER A 696 -18.02 -15.97 19.01
CA SER A 696 -18.65 -17.10 19.72
C SER A 696 -18.01 -17.41 21.09
N GLU A 697 -17.51 -16.40 21.78
CA GLU A 697 -16.86 -16.48 23.10
C GLU A 697 -17.76 -16.06 24.27
N GLN A 698 -18.95 -15.50 24.02
CA GLN A 698 -20.00 -15.57 25.05
C GLN A 698 -20.57 -16.99 25.03
N PRO A 699 -20.48 -17.76 26.14
CA PRO A 699 -21.23 -18.99 26.27
C PRO A 699 -22.70 -18.65 26.05
N ALA A 700 -23.39 -19.42 25.21
CA ALA A 700 -24.83 -19.29 25.13
C ALA A 700 -25.40 -19.48 26.54
N ASP A 701 -26.07 -18.45 27.08
CA ASP A 701 -26.80 -18.57 28.34
C ASP A 701 -27.71 -19.79 28.21
N GLN A 702 -27.35 -20.85 28.93
CA GLN A 702 -28.25 -21.99 29.07
C GLN A 702 -29.46 -21.44 29.81
N PRO A 703 -30.70 -21.63 29.29
CA PRO A 703 -31.88 -21.18 29.99
C PRO A 703 -31.89 -21.85 31.37
N SER A 704 -31.72 -21.05 32.42
CA SER A 704 -31.64 -21.53 33.79
C SER A 704 -32.92 -22.29 34.14
N GLU A 705 -32.79 -23.48 34.73
CA GLU A 705 -33.93 -24.35 35.09
C GLU A 705 -34.92 -23.71 36.10
N ASP A 706 -34.58 -22.55 36.67
CA ASP A 706 -35.41 -21.74 37.56
C ASP A 706 -36.35 -20.74 36.85
N ASP A 707 -36.31 -20.61 35.52
CA ASP A 707 -37.21 -19.70 34.80
C ASP A 707 -38.65 -20.27 34.80
N PRO A 708 -39.64 -19.63 35.46
CA PRO A 708 -40.93 -20.26 35.72
C PRO A 708 -41.73 -20.44 34.43
N PRO A 709 -42.38 -21.61 34.23
CA PRO A 709 -43.14 -21.86 33.00
C PRO A 709 -44.25 -20.81 32.84
N PRO A 710 -44.44 -20.24 31.63
CA PRO A 710 -45.41 -19.18 31.42
C PRO A 710 -46.81 -19.68 31.74
N SER A 711 -47.47 -19.01 32.70
CA SER A 711 -48.80 -19.39 33.16
C SER A 711 -49.83 -19.26 32.04
N PRO A 712 -50.69 -20.26 31.81
CA PRO A 712 -51.71 -20.19 30.76
C PRO A 712 -52.84 -19.25 31.18
N SER A 713 -52.70 -17.96 30.83
CA SER A 713 -53.81 -17.00 30.96
C SER A 713 -54.96 -17.45 30.05
N THR A 714 -56.15 -17.60 30.64
CA THR A 714 -57.36 -18.07 29.96
C THR A 714 -58.37 -16.93 29.88
N ALA A 715 -59.11 -16.85 28.76
CA ALA A 715 -60.18 -15.89 28.43
C ALA A 715 -59.69 -14.47 28.03
N ASP A 716 -60.27 -13.79 27.03
CA ASP A 716 -61.25 -14.23 26.02
C ASP A 716 -61.24 -13.30 24.78
N GLY A 717 -61.59 -13.83 23.60
CA GLY A 717 -62.21 -13.05 22.52
C GLY A 717 -61.35 -12.22 21.54
N ALA A 718 -60.58 -12.87 20.65
CA ALA A 718 -60.37 -12.42 19.25
C ALA A 718 -59.78 -13.57 18.39
N PRO A 719 -60.33 -13.90 17.20
CA PRO A 719 -59.80 -14.97 16.37
C PRO A 719 -58.62 -14.53 15.46
N ASP A 720 -57.74 -15.48 15.17
CA ASP A 720 -56.79 -15.51 14.04
C ASP A 720 -55.74 -14.38 13.92
N THR A 721 -54.87 -14.26 14.91
CA THR A 721 -53.50 -13.73 14.68
C THR A 721 -52.39 -14.47 15.44
N ALA A 722 -52.72 -15.21 16.50
CA ALA A 722 -51.74 -15.94 17.32
C ALA A 722 -51.13 -17.19 16.64
N ALA A 723 -51.73 -17.69 15.54
CA ALA A 723 -51.25 -18.87 14.82
C ALA A 723 -50.12 -18.59 13.82
N HIS A 724 -49.77 -17.32 13.57
CA HIS A 724 -48.71 -16.94 12.61
C HIS A 724 -47.31 -16.81 13.24
N THR A 725 -47.18 -16.92 14.55
CA THR A 725 -45.87 -16.90 15.25
C THR A 725 -45.17 -18.27 15.20
N ALA A 726 -45.25 -18.95 14.05
CA ALA A 726 -44.37 -20.06 13.75
C ALA A 726 -42.92 -19.55 13.74
N THR A 727 -42.00 -20.33 14.30
CA THR A 727 -40.62 -19.97 14.65
C THR A 727 -39.91 -19.17 13.55
N LEU A 728 -39.83 -17.84 13.71
CA LEU A 728 -39.04 -16.99 12.81
C LEU A 728 -37.57 -17.42 12.88
N THR A 729 -36.96 -17.65 11.71
CA THR A 729 -35.56 -18.03 11.61
C THR A 729 -34.64 -16.95 12.22
N ARG A 730 -33.38 -17.29 12.52
CA ARG A 730 -32.43 -16.34 13.11
C ARG A 730 -32.29 -15.09 12.24
N GLU A 731 -32.28 -15.28 10.93
CA GLU A 731 -32.13 -14.28 9.88
C GLU A 731 -33.35 -13.35 9.84
N HIS A 732 -34.56 -13.91 9.93
CA HIS A 732 -35.80 -13.11 10.00
C HIS A 732 -35.92 -12.29 11.29
N ARG A 733 -35.45 -12.82 12.42
CA ARG A 733 -35.37 -12.07 13.68
C ARG A 733 -34.31 -10.96 13.62
N HIS A 734 -33.18 -11.22 12.97
CA HIS A 734 -32.14 -10.21 12.75
C HIS A 734 -32.62 -9.10 11.82
N LEU A 735 -33.26 -9.42 10.69
CA LEU A 735 -33.82 -8.39 9.80
C LEU A 735 -34.82 -7.47 10.52
N ARG A 736 -35.71 -8.04 11.36
CA ARG A 736 -36.62 -7.25 12.19
C ARG A 736 -35.90 -6.33 13.18
N ARG A 737 -34.72 -6.72 13.69
CA ARG A 737 -33.88 -5.86 14.53
C ARG A 737 -33.28 -4.72 13.70
N VAL A 738 -32.68 -5.01 12.56
CA VAL A 738 -32.11 -3.99 11.65
C VAL A 738 -33.18 -2.96 11.20
N GLU A 739 -34.38 -3.41 10.82
CA GLU A 739 -35.49 -2.53 10.45
C GLU A 739 -36.11 -1.77 11.66
N HIS A 740 -35.88 -2.23 12.89
CA HIS A 740 -36.35 -1.57 14.12
C HIS A 740 -35.35 -0.55 14.68
N ASP A 741 -34.06 -0.86 14.61
CA ASP A 741 -32.96 -0.01 15.09
C ASP A 741 -32.76 1.22 14.18
N ASP A 742 -33.26 1.16 12.93
CA ASP A 742 -33.20 2.21 11.92
C ASP A 742 -34.52 2.41 11.15
N PRO A 743 -35.58 2.90 11.79
CA PRO A 743 -36.90 3.03 11.18
C PRO A 743 -37.03 4.22 10.22
N HIS A 744 -36.05 5.12 10.19
CA HIS A 744 -36.08 6.38 9.43
C HIS A 744 -35.18 6.37 8.18
N LEU A 745 -34.51 5.25 7.86
CA LEU A 745 -33.59 5.15 6.73
C LEU A 745 -34.18 5.58 5.39
N ASP A 746 -35.44 5.20 5.11
CA ASP A 746 -36.09 5.54 3.84
C ASP A 746 -36.51 7.02 3.78
N ASP A 747 -36.88 7.62 4.91
CA ASP A 747 -37.16 9.06 5.02
C ASP A 747 -35.88 9.90 4.87
N ASP A 748 -34.78 9.45 5.51
CA ASP A 748 -33.46 10.08 5.43
C ASP A 748 -32.91 10.03 3.98
N LEU A 749 -33.03 8.88 3.31
CA LEU A 749 -32.65 8.72 1.90
C LEU A 749 -33.52 9.57 0.97
N ALA A 750 -34.83 9.67 1.22
CA ALA A 750 -35.73 10.52 0.46
C ALA A 750 -35.42 12.02 0.65
N GLU A 751 -35.02 12.46 1.86
CA GLU A 751 -34.51 13.82 2.08
C GLU A 751 -33.20 14.04 1.33
N TRP A 752 -32.26 13.10 1.40
CA TRP A 752 -30.96 13.19 0.74
C TRP A 752 -31.08 13.41 -0.78
N LEU A 753 -31.94 12.62 -1.42
CA LEU A 753 -32.21 12.66 -2.87
C LEU A 753 -33.07 13.86 -3.30
N SER A 754 -33.69 14.59 -2.36
CA SER A 754 -34.49 15.76 -2.68
C SER A 754 -33.61 16.88 -3.28
N PRO A 755 -33.99 17.49 -4.41
CA PRO A 755 -33.22 18.57 -5.04
C PRO A 755 -33.43 19.95 -4.37
N GLY A 756 -34.35 20.06 -3.41
CA GLY A 756 -34.69 21.31 -2.73
C GLY A 756 -33.61 21.81 -1.75
N PRO A 757 -33.85 22.97 -1.10
CA PRO A 757 -33.08 23.34 0.09
C PRO A 757 -33.30 22.27 1.18
N PRO A 758 -32.25 21.70 1.78
CA PRO A 758 -32.39 20.64 2.76
C PRO A 758 -32.86 21.19 4.11
N LYS A 759 -33.43 20.33 4.97
CA LYS A 759 -33.90 20.75 6.31
C LYS A 759 -32.79 20.69 7.36
N ARG A 760 -31.78 19.87 7.12
CA ARG A 760 -30.57 19.68 7.94
C ARG A 760 -29.31 19.63 7.05
N PRO A 761 -28.09 19.64 7.62
CA PRO A 761 -26.87 19.53 6.84
C PRO A 761 -26.76 18.16 6.17
N LEU A 762 -26.52 18.14 4.86
CA LEU A 762 -26.24 16.95 4.05
C LEU A 762 -24.77 17.02 3.62
N ILE A 763 -23.96 16.10 4.13
CA ILE A 763 -22.51 16.08 4.01
C ILE A 763 -22.09 14.93 3.12
N SER A 764 -21.38 15.27 2.06
CA SER A 764 -20.95 14.37 1.00
C SER A 764 -19.47 14.05 1.14
N ILE A 765 -19.10 12.77 1.18
CA ILE A 765 -17.71 12.29 1.11
C ILE A 765 -17.48 11.15 0.11
N LEU A 766 -18.54 10.49 -0.39
CA LEU A 766 -18.46 9.41 -1.40
C LEU A 766 -18.27 9.98 -2.81
N GLY A 767 -17.19 10.73 -3.00
CA GLY A 767 -16.86 11.48 -4.21
C GLY A 767 -16.14 12.78 -3.88
N GLU A 768 -16.35 13.81 -4.70
CA GLU A 768 -15.93 15.17 -4.40
C GLU A 768 -16.69 15.70 -3.17
N PRO A 769 -16.01 16.14 -2.08
CA PRO A 769 -16.68 16.57 -0.87
C PRO A 769 -17.55 17.82 -1.05
N ALA A 770 -18.76 17.78 -0.47
CA ALA A 770 -19.72 18.86 -0.59
C ALA A 770 -20.63 18.98 0.64
N LEU A 771 -21.11 20.19 0.89
CA LEU A 771 -22.07 20.51 1.94
C LEU A 771 -23.30 21.21 1.34
N ARG A 772 -24.46 20.57 1.45
CA ARG A 772 -25.77 21.22 1.27
C ARG A 772 -26.34 21.47 2.66
N ALA A 773 -26.76 22.69 2.96
CA ALA A 773 -27.27 23.03 4.28
C ALA A 773 -28.45 24.02 4.17
N PRO A 774 -29.28 24.16 5.23
CA PRO A 774 -30.38 25.13 5.26
C PRO A 774 -29.96 26.60 5.16
N GLY A 775 -28.74 26.92 5.59
CA GLY A 775 -28.20 28.28 5.59
C GLY A 775 -27.56 28.68 4.25
N THR A 776 -27.21 29.96 4.14
CA THR A 776 -26.61 30.53 2.93
C THR A 776 -25.13 30.12 2.82
N PRO A 777 -24.66 29.62 1.66
CA PRO A 777 -23.25 29.28 1.48
C PRO A 777 -22.37 30.54 1.55
N PRO A 778 -21.16 30.43 2.14
CA PRO A 778 -20.24 31.55 2.31
C PRO A 778 -19.65 31.99 0.97
N THR A 779 -19.46 33.30 0.81
CA THR A 779 -18.97 33.91 -0.44
C THR A 779 -17.47 33.76 -0.67
N GLY A 780 -16.73 33.25 0.33
CA GLY A 780 -15.30 32.96 0.23
C GLY A 780 -14.92 31.84 1.20
N ARG A 781 -13.87 31.07 0.86
CA ARG A 781 -13.39 29.89 1.61
C ARG A 781 -14.40 28.73 1.79
N ALA A 782 -15.47 28.66 0.99
CA ALA A 782 -16.48 27.60 1.08
C ALA A 782 -15.92 26.16 1.06
N ALA A 783 -14.94 25.85 0.19
CA ALA A 783 -14.30 24.53 0.16
C ALA A 783 -13.55 24.18 1.46
N TRP A 784 -12.84 25.16 2.03
CA TRP A 784 -12.16 25.02 3.33
C TRP A 784 -13.18 24.85 4.47
N GLN A 785 -14.26 25.62 4.47
CA GLN A 785 -15.32 25.51 5.49
C GLN A 785 -16.11 24.20 5.37
N CYS A 786 -16.27 23.67 4.15
CA CYS A 786 -16.82 22.33 3.91
C CYS A 786 -15.94 21.25 4.57
N GLU A 787 -14.61 21.35 4.43
CA GLU A 787 -13.67 20.42 5.05
C GLU A 787 -13.75 20.44 6.58
N VAL A 788 -13.84 21.62 7.22
CA VAL A 788 -14.06 21.70 8.67
C VAL A 788 -15.34 20.97 9.08
N VAL A 789 -16.40 21.04 8.27
CA VAL A 789 -17.68 20.35 8.54
C VAL A 789 -17.58 18.84 8.29
N VAL A 790 -16.85 18.39 7.27
CA VAL A 790 -16.56 16.97 7.01
C VAL A 790 -15.72 16.37 8.15
N TYR A 791 -14.70 17.09 8.62
CA TYR A 791 -13.88 16.70 9.76
C TYR A 791 -14.75 16.52 11.03
N LEU A 792 -15.62 17.50 11.34
CA LEU A 792 -16.55 17.38 12.47
C LEU A 792 -17.57 16.23 12.32
N ALA A 793 -17.97 15.88 11.09
CA ALA A 793 -18.91 14.79 10.83
C ALA A 793 -18.28 13.41 11.01
N LEU A 794 -17.00 13.26 10.65
CA LEU A 794 -16.24 12.01 10.86
C LEU A 794 -15.76 11.82 12.31
N HIS A 795 -15.96 12.82 13.18
CA HIS A 795 -15.69 12.75 14.62
C HIS A 795 -17.00 12.80 15.44
N GLU A 796 -17.77 11.70 15.46
CA GLU A 796 -19.08 11.62 16.15
C GLU A 796 -19.03 12.09 17.62
N ARG A 797 -17.96 11.72 18.35
CA ARG A 797 -17.74 12.09 19.76
C ARG A 797 -17.37 13.56 19.97
N GLY A 798 -17.04 14.27 18.90
CA GLY A 798 -16.52 15.63 18.92
C GLY A 798 -15.04 15.73 19.29
N VAL A 799 -14.45 16.84 18.86
CA VAL A 799 -13.01 17.13 18.92
C VAL A 799 -12.73 18.27 19.88
N THR A 800 -11.62 18.19 20.60
CA THR A 800 -11.12 19.32 21.38
C THR A 800 -10.78 20.48 20.45
N ARG A 801 -10.83 21.72 20.97
CA ARG A 801 -10.41 22.90 20.20
C ARG A 801 -8.96 22.79 19.71
N ASP A 802 -8.10 22.15 20.50
CA ASP A 802 -6.67 22.16 20.26
C ASP A 802 -6.27 21.02 19.29
N LYS A 803 -6.89 19.82 19.32
CA LYS A 803 -6.82 18.84 18.21
C LYS A 803 -7.32 19.44 16.89
N LEU A 804 -8.49 20.10 16.91
CA LEU A 804 -9.01 20.76 15.71
C LEU A 804 -8.10 21.90 15.19
N ALA A 805 -7.23 22.47 16.03
CA ALA A 805 -6.21 23.42 15.59
C ALA A 805 -5.01 22.72 14.94
N THR A 806 -4.56 21.60 15.51
CA THR A 806 -3.46 20.76 14.99
C THR A 806 -3.80 20.19 13.62
N ASP A 807 -4.86 19.39 13.53
CA ASP A 807 -5.18 18.56 12.35
C ASP A 807 -5.53 19.41 11.12
N LEU A 808 -6.24 20.54 11.33
CA LEU A 808 -6.70 21.38 10.22
C LEU A 808 -5.69 22.46 9.80
N TRP A 809 -4.74 22.87 10.66
CA TRP A 809 -3.74 23.90 10.33
C TRP A 809 -2.29 23.40 10.45
N PRO A 810 -1.86 22.44 9.60
CA PRO A 810 -0.55 21.77 9.66
C PRO A 810 0.69 22.67 9.40
N ASP A 811 0.52 23.90 8.89
CA ASP A 811 1.62 24.80 8.43
C ASP A 811 2.62 25.28 9.52
N GLY A 812 2.71 24.61 10.68
CA GLY A 812 3.62 24.94 11.80
C GLY A 812 3.33 26.27 12.51
N LYS A 813 2.29 26.99 12.10
CA LYS A 813 1.85 28.26 12.71
C LYS A 813 0.79 27.97 13.75
N ALA A 814 1.19 27.92 15.02
CA ALA A 814 0.29 27.77 16.15
C ALA A 814 -0.93 28.72 16.02
N VAL A 815 -2.09 28.15 15.70
CA VAL A 815 -3.31 28.93 15.43
C VAL A 815 -3.95 29.33 16.75
N SER A 816 -4.14 30.63 16.93
CA SER A 816 -4.77 31.15 18.15
C SER A 816 -6.18 30.60 18.33
N SER A 817 -6.56 30.27 19.57
CA SER A 817 -7.88 29.77 19.96
C SER A 817 -9.04 30.67 19.49
N SER A 818 -8.78 31.97 19.29
CA SER A 818 -9.73 32.94 18.74
C SER A 818 -9.99 32.76 17.24
N SER A 819 -9.02 32.24 16.48
CA SER A 819 -9.14 31.93 15.05
C SER A 819 -9.95 30.66 14.80
N VAL A 820 -9.76 29.62 15.62
CA VAL A 820 -10.62 28.43 15.64
C VAL A 820 -12.08 28.81 15.95
N ARG A 821 -12.30 29.55 17.05
CA ARG A 821 -13.63 30.06 17.44
C ARG A 821 -14.27 30.90 16.33
N ARG A 822 -13.50 31.74 15.63
CA ARG A 822 -13.97 32.54 14.49
C ARG A 822 -14.41 31.65 13.33
N THR A 823 -13.60 30.66 12.95
CA THR A 823 -13.91 29.72 11.85
C THR A 823 -15.22 28.98 12.12
N ILE A 824 -15.42 28.45 13.33
CA ILE A 824 -16.69 27.82 13.71
C ILE A 824 -17.87 28.81 13.70
N ALA A 825 -17.66 30.05 14.17
CA ALA A 825 -18.69 31.09 14.14
C ALA A 825 -19.07 31.53 12.71
N GLU A 826 -18.14 31.47 11.75
CA GLU A 826 -18.39 31.73 10.33
C GLU A 826 -19.12 30.57 9.63
N ILE A 827 -18.95 29.33 10.12
CA ILE A 827 -19.60 28.13 9.57
C ILE A 827 -21.06 27.99 10.03
N ARG A 828 -21.37 28.32 11.29
CA ARG A 828 -22.73 28.19 11.86
C ARG A 828 -23.86 28.80 11.00
N PRO A 829 -23.74 30.02 10.43
CA PRO A 829 -24.77 30.58 9.56
C PRO A 829 -25.03 29.82 8.26
N TRP A 830 -24.04 29.06 7.77
CA TRP A 830 -24.19 28.20 6.59
C TRP A 830 -24.83 26.86 6.97
N VAL A 831 -24.34 26.22 8.04
CA VAL A 831 -24.86 24.93 8.52
C VAL A 831 -26.29 25.08 9.06
N GLY A 832 -26.63 26.24 9.63
CA GLY A 832 -27.99 26.59 10.03
C GLY A 832 -28.40 26.04 11.41
N ARG A 833 -29.71 25.94 11.61
CA ARG A 833 -30.37 25.53 12.86
C ARG A 833 -31.52 24.59 12.60
N HIS A 834 -31.93 23.82 13.61
CA HIS A 834 -33.03 22.88 13.47
C HIS A 834 -34.34 23.61 13.11
N PRO A 835 -35.06 23.20 12.04
CA PRO A 835 -36.24 23.92 11.56
C PRO A 835 -37.37 23.96 12.59
N ASP A 836 -37.58 22.86 13.32
CA ASP A 836 -38.64 22.75 14.33
C ASP A 836 -38.22 23.25 15.72
N GLN A 837 -36.94 23.53 15.94
CA GLN A 837 -36.35 23.94 17.23
C GLN A 837 -35.25 24.99 16.99
N PRO A 838 -35.61 26.26 16.68
CA PRO A 838 -34.67 27.29 16.22
C PRO A 838 -33.61 27.74 17.25
N GLU A 839 -33.73 27.28 18.50
CA GLU A 839 -32.75 27.38 19.57
C GLU A 839 -31.61 26.36 19.45
N MET A 840 -31.81 25.23 18.77
CA MET A 840 -30.80 24.21 18.55
C MET A 840 -30.00 24.48 17.26
N GLU A 841 -28.72 24.76 17.42
CA GLU A 841 -27.76 24.88 16.32
C GLU A 841 -27.19 23.48 15.99
N PHE A 842 -27.08 23.15 14.70
CA PHE A 842 -26.48 21.87 14.28
C PHE A 842 -24.99 21.75 14.66
N ILE A 843 -24.30 22.88 14.86
CA ILE A 843 -22.98 22.93 15.52
C ILE A 843 -23.15 23.73 16.82
N PRO A 844 -23.41 23.07 17.96
CA PRO A 844 -23.63 23.73 19.25
C PRO A 844 -22.49 24.66 19.67
N THR A 845 -22.78 25.56 20.61
CA THR A 845 -21.72 26.24 21.36
C THR A 845 -21.14 25.30 22.42
N ILE A 846 -19.84 25.42 22.70
CA ILE A 846 -19.18 24.66 23.79
C ILE A 846 -19.96 24.81 25.10
N SER A 847 -20.36 26.04 25.44
CA SER A 847 -21.17 26.35 26.62
C SER A 847 -22.56 25.71 26.65
N THR A 848 -23.09 25.26 25.50
CA THR A 848 -24.35 24.49 25.44
C THR A 848 -24.15 22.99 25.27
N SER A 849 -22.95 22.54 24.87
CA SER A 849 -22.62 21.12 24.76
C SER A 849 -22.23 20.46 26.09
N GLY A 850 -21.85 21.26 27.11
CA GLY A 850 -21.46 20.75 28.44
C GLY A 850 -20.06 20.12 28.51
N ASP A 851 -19.29 20.19 27.42
CA ASP A 851 -18.01 19.51 27.17
C ASP A 851 -17.19 20.43 26.24
N ASP A 852 -15.86 20.56 26.39
CA ASP A 852 -14.99 21.54 25.66
C ASP A 852 -14.69 21.12 24.20
N ARG A 853 -15.66 20.45 23.58
CA ARG A 853 -15.56 19.83 22.25
C ARG A 853 -16.49 20.46 21.23
N TYR A 854 -16.00 20.60 20.00
CA TYR A 854 -16.83 20.88 18.83
C TYR A 854 -17.37 19.57 18.24
N ARG A 855 -18.65 19.56 17.86
CA ARG A 855 -19.31 18.44 17.17
C ARG A 855 -20.42 18.97 16.27
N ILE A 856 -20.84 18.17 15.29
CA ILE A 856 -22.02 18.44 14.45
C ILE A 856 -23.08 17.37 14.70
N VAL A 857 -24.30 17.79 15.06
CA VAL A 857 -25.41 16.91 15.43
C VAL A 857 -26.54 16.98 14.40
N GLY A 858 -27.37 15.93 14.29
CA GLY A 858 -28.57 15.94 13.45
C GLY A 858 -28.34 16.13 11.95
N HIS A 859 -27.13 15.88 11.46
CA HIS A 859 -26.78 15.93 10.05
C HIS A 859 -27.04 14.58 9.37
N LEU A 860 -26.96 14.54 8.03
CA LEU A 860 -26.82 13.30 7.26
C LEU A 860 -25.45 13.26 6.58
N LEU A 861 -24.79 12.11 6.67
CA LEU A 861 -23.54 11.78 5.98
C LEU A 861 -23.83 10.66 4.97
N ASP A 862 -23.38 10.80 3.72
CA ASP A 862 -23.58 9.76 2.70
C ASP A 862 -22.88 8.44 3.02
N TRP A 863 -21.73 8.49 3.69
CA TRP A 863 -21.06 7.29 4.21
C TRP A 863 -21.91 6.54 5.26
N ASP A 864 -22.63 7.24 6.13
CA ASP A 864 -23.53 6.58 7.09
C ASP A 864 -24.78 6.04 6.42
N LEU A 865 -25.36 6.76 5.47
CA LEU A 865 -26.47 6.25 4.64
C LEU A 865 -26.04 4.99 3.87
N PHE A 866 -24.84 4.98 3.30
CA PHE A 866 -24.26 3.81 2.63
C PHE A 866 -24.14 2.61 3.58
N ARG A 867 -23.59 2.80 4.78
CA ARG A 867 -23.42 1.74 5.79
C ARG A 867 -24.77 1.18 6.26
N ARG A 868 -25.73 2.06 6.55
CA ARG A 868 -27.11 1.71 6.95
C ARG A 868 -27.82 0.89 5.87
N LEU A 869 -27.74 1.34 4.62
CA LEU A 869 -28.28 0.62 3.47
C LEU A 869 -27.59 -0.74 3.26
N ARG A 870 -26.26 -0.81 3.35
CA ARG A 870 -25.51 -2.08 3.22
C ARG A 870 -25.90 -3.09 4.30
N LYS A 871 -25.96 -2.67 5.57
CA LYS A 871 -26.39 -3.51 6.69
C LYS A 871 -27.81 -4.07 6.46
N ARG A 872 -28.74 -3.21 6.03
CA ARG A 872 -30.12 -3.62 5.69
C ARG A 872 -30.17 -4.55 4.47
N ALA A 873 -29.34 -4.30 3.46
CA ALA A 873 -29.23 -5.15 2.27
C ALA A 873 -28.76 -6.56 2.63
N GLN A 874 -27.68 -6.69 3.40
CA GLN A 874 -27.16 -7.98 3.89
C GLN A 874 -28.20 -8.73 4.73
N ALA A 875 -28.89 -8.04 5.66
CA ALA A 875 -29.95 -8.64 6.47
C ALA A 875 -31.16 -9.10 5.61
N ARG A 876 -31.54 -8.34 4.59
CA ARG A 876 -32.60 -8.71 3.62
C ARG A 876 -32.18 -9.90 2.75
N ALA A 877 -30.94 -9.95 2.29
CA ALA A 877 -30.41 -11.08 1.53
C ALA A 877 -30.41 -12.36 2.36
N ALA A 878 -29.91 -12.31 3.60
CA ALA A 878 -29.89 -13.43 4.54
C ALA A 878 -31.30 -13.94 4.89
N ALA A 879 -32.28 -13.05 5.00
CA ALA A 879 -33.69 -13.40 5.21
C ALA A 879 -34.43 -13.87 3.94
N GLY A 880 -33.74 -14.05 2.81
CA GLY A 880 -34.36 -14.52 1.57
C GLY A 880 -35.18 -13.47 0.82
N ARG A 881 -34.91 -12.17 1.00
CA ARG A 881 -35.53 -11.03 0.29
C ARG A 881 -34.55 -10.38 -0.72
N PRO A 882 -34.00 -11.10 -1.70
CA PRO A 882 -32.91 -10.61 -2.56
C PRO A 882 -33.31 -9.42 -3.44
N ALA A 883 -34.58 -9.30 -3.84
CA ALA A 883 -35.05 -8.17 -4.64
C ALA A 883 -35.01 -6.84 -3.88
N GLU A 884 -35.21 -6.88 -2.56
CA GLU A 884 -35.17 -5.72 -1.67
C GLU A 884 -33.73 -5.42 -1.22
N ALA A 885 -32.94 -6.47 -0.97
CA ALA A 885 -31.49 -6.34 -0.76
C ALA A 885 -30.82 -5.62 -1.94
N ARG A 886 -31.13 -6.06 -3.17
CA ARG A 886 -30.68 -5.42 -4.41
C ARG A 886 -31.08 -3.94 -4.49
N ALA A 887 -32.30 -3.58 -4.06
CA ALA A 887 -32.74 -2.18 -4.05
C ALA A 887 -31.95 -1.32 -3.05
N ASP A 888 -31.62 -1.86 -1.87
CA ASP A 888 -30.75 -1.19 -0.90
C ASP A 888 -29.31 -1.06 -1.42
N TYR A 889 -28.74 -2.10 -2.03
CA TYR A 889 -27.41 -2.03 -2.66
C TYR A 889 -27.35 -0.98 -3.79
N VAL A 890 -28.37 -0.91 -4.66
CA VAL A 890 -28.47 0.13 -5.70
C VAL A 890 -28.57 1.51 -5.07
N SER A 891 -29.32 1.66 -3.98
CA SER A 891 -29.43 2.95 -3.27
C SER A 891 -28.09 3.34 -2.63
N ALA A 892 -27.37 2.40 -2.01
CA ALA A 892 -26.08 2.64 -1.37
C ALA A 892 -25.02 3.04 -2.41
N LEU A 893 -24.84 2.23 -3.45
CA LEU A 893 -23.88 2.49 -4.52
C LEU A 893 -24.25 3.74 -5.34
N GLY A 894 -25.54 4.09 -5.42
CA GLY A 894 -26.02 5.34 -6.02
C GLY A 894 -25.60 6.62 -5.29
N LEU A 895 -25.07 6.53 -4.05
CA LEU A 895 -24.47 7.67 -3.33
C LEU A 895 -23.05 7.99 -3.84
N VAL A 896 -22.38 7.01 -4.45
CA VAL A 896 -21.00 7.09 -4.94
C VAL A 896 -20.93 7.89 -6.24
N ARG A 897 -20.16 8.98 -6.23
CA ARG A 897 -20.06 9.95 -7.34
C ARG A 897 -18.68 10.04 -7.98
N GLY A 898 -17.68 9.39 -7.41
CA GLY A 898 -16.28 9.47 -7.84
C GLY A 898 -15.33 8.86 -6.80
N PRO A 899 -14.01 9.07 -6.97
CA PRO A 899 -13.02 8.77 -5.95
C PRO A 899 -13.38 9.41 -4.60
N ILE A 900 -13.26 8.64 -3.53
CA ILE A 900 -13.66 9.02 -2.18
C ILE A 900 -12.82 10.20 -1.67
N LEU A 901 -13.46 11.15 -0.97
CA LEU A 901 -12.80 12.30 -0.33
C LEU A 901 -11.88 13.12 -1.26
N ARG A 902 -12.16 13.13 -2.57
CA ARG A 902 -11.29 13.76 -3.58
C ARG A 902 -11.09 15.27 -3.29
N PRO A 903 -9.87 15.73 -3.00
CA PRO A 903 -9.66 17.09 -2.52
C PRO A 903 -9.98 18.16 -3.58
N VAL A 904 -10.85 19.11 -3.21
CA VAL A 904 -11.25 20.27 -4.03
C VAL A 904 -10.21 21.39 -4.00
N ARG A 905 -9.43 21.45 -2.92
CA ARG A 905 -8.34 22.43 -2.72
C ARG A 905 -6.99 21.73 -2.70
N ASP A 906 -5.97 22.47 -3.05
CA ASP A 906 -4.59 22.06 -2.79
C ASP A 906 -4.38 21.84 -1.28
N ARG A 907 -3.65 20.78 -0.94
CA ARG A 907 -3.47 20.24 0.43
C ARG A 907 -4.79 20.03 1.21
N GLY A 908 -5.88 19.76 0.51
CA GLY A 908 -7.19 19.43 1.10
C GLY A 908 -7.14 18.12 1.88
N TYR A 909 -7.79 18.09 3.04
CA TYR A 909 -7.98 16.89 3.85
C TYR A 909 -6.68 16.22 4.31
N ALA A 910 -5.63 17.01 4.58
CA ALA A 910 -4.31 16.51 4.98
C ALA A 910 -4.35 15.64 6.26
N TRP A 911 -5.31 15.89 7.16
CA TRP A 911 -5.61 15.11 8.36
C TRP A 911 -6.13 13.69 8.09
N LEU A 912 -6.52 13.34 6.86
CA LEU A 912 -6.78 11.93 6.46
C LEU A 912 -5.49 11.08 6.39
N ARG A 913 -4.37 11.65 6.84
CA ARG A 913 -3.08 10.98 6.98
C ARG A 913 -2.74 10.74 8.45
N ASP A 914 -3.54 11.29 9.38
CA ASP A 914 -3.41 11.07 10.82
C ASP A 914 -3.80 9.62 11.16
N ALA A 915 -3.22 9.09 12.24
CA ALA A 915 -3.28 7.67 12.55
C ALA A 915 -4.67 7.14 12.92
N ASP A 916 -5.56 8.01 13.40
CA ASP A 916 -6.97 7.72 13.67
C ASP A 916 -7.87 7.91 12.43
N GLN A 917 -7.32 8.40 11.31
CA GLN A 917 -8.07 8.89 10.15
C GLN A 917 -7.58 8.23 8.86
N HIS A 918 -8.20 7.09 8.50
CA HIS A 918 -7.82 6.29 7.32
C HIS A 918 -9.00 6.08 6.35
N HIS A 919 -9.90 7.06 6.29
CA HIS A 919 -11.15 6.96 5.51
C HIS A 919 -10.93 6.90 3.99
N ASP A 920 -9.97 7.66 3.45
CA ASP A 920 -9.61 7.65 2.02
C ASP A 920 -8.99 6.32 1.57
N ILE A 921 -8.23 5.64 2.45
CA ILE A 921 -7.55 4.39 2.13
C ILE A 921 -8.45 3.15 2.36
N LEU A 922 -9.40 3.21 3.30
CA LEU A 922 -10.28 2.09 3.64
C LEU A 922 -11.60 2.06 2.86
N ILE A 923 -12.30 3.20 2.74
CA ILE A 923 -13.64 3.26 2.15
C ILE A 923 -13.68 2.74 0.70
N PRO A 924 -12.72 3.01 -0.20
CA PRO A 924 -12.76 2.47 -1.56
C PRO A 924 -12.90 0.95 -1.60
N GLY A 925 -12.16 0.22 -0.76
CA GLY A 925 -12.26 -1.23 -0.67
C GLY A 925 -13.59 -1.71 -0.09
N PHE A 926 -14.20 -0.97 0.85
CA PHE A 926 -15.54 -1.27 1.36
C PHE A 926 -16.64 -1.03 0.30
N VAL A 927 -16.48 0.00 -0.54
CA VAL A 927 -17.36 0.23 -1.69
C VAL A 927 -17.19 -0.86 -2.74
N ILE A 928 -15.95 -1.31 -3.01
CA ILE A 928 -15.67 -2.44 -3.92
C ILE A 928 -16.30 -3.74 -3.42
N ASP A 929 -16.17 -4.08 -2.13
CA ASP A 929 -16.82 -5.27 -1.56
C ASP A 929 -18.35 -5.21 -1.68
N THR A 930 -18.93 -4.01 -1.59
CA THR A 930 -20.37 -3.77 -1.75
C THR A 930 -20.81 -3.84 -3.23
N ALA A 931 -19.99 -3.35 -4.15
CA ALA A 931 -20.20 -3.50 -5.58
C ALA A 931 -20.14 -4.98 -5.99
N HIS A 932 -19.18 -5.73 -5.46
CA HIS A 932 -19.05 -7.18 -5.65
C HIS A 932 -20.29 -7.94 -5.13
N GLU A 933 -20.80 -7.61 -3.94
CA GLU A 933 -22.06 -8.15 -3.40
C GLU A 933 -23.25 -7.93 -4.35
N LEU A 934 -23.31 -6.77 -5.03
CA LEU A 934 -24.35 -6.49 -6.03
C LEU A 934 -24.11 -7.22 -7.36
N VAL A 935 -22.86 -7.37 -7.81
CA VAL A 935 -22.51 -8.15 -9.01
C VAL A 935 -22.97 -9.60 -8.85
N ASP A 936 -22.71 -10.23 -7.70
CA ASP A 936 -23.16 -11.60 -7.41
C ASP A 936 -24.69 -11.73 -7.49
N LEU A 937 -25.44 -10.80 -6.87
CA LEU A 937 -26.90 -10.79 -6.91
C LEU A 937 -27.47 -10.53 -8.31
N ALA A 938 -26.79 -9.73 -9.13
CA ALA A 938 -27.19 -9.43 -10.49
C ALA A 938 -26.90 -10.60 -11.45
N LEU A 939 -25.70 -11.20 -11.38
CA LEU A 939 -25.32 -12.37 -12.19
C LEU A 939 -26.19 -13.59 -11.88
N ALA A 940 -26.55 -13.82 -10.61
CA ALA A 940 -27.50 -14.87 -10.21
C ALA A 940 -28.91 -14.71 -10.81
N ARG A 941 -29.19 -13.58 -11.48
CA ARG A 941 -30.47 -13.24 -12.10
C ARG A 941 -30.38 -12.86 -13.58
N ASP A 942 -29.19 -12.97 -14.19
CA ASP A 942 -28.90 -12.52 -15.56
C ASP A 942 -29.15 -11.01 -15.80
N GLU A 943 -28.93 -10.19 -14.76
CA GLU A 943 -29.15 -8.74 -14.77
C GLU A 943 -27.85 -7.99 -15.16
N LEU A 944 -27.33 -8.28 -16.36
CA LEU A 944 -25.99 -7.90 -16.82
C LEU A 944 -25.71 -6.38 -16.78
N ASP A 945 -26.66 -5.54 -17.21
CA ASP A 945 -26.54 -4.07 -17.14
C ASP A 945 -26.28 -3.56 -15.71
N LEU A 946 -26.91 -4.21 -14.72
CA LEU A 946 -26.79 -3.85 -13.31
C LEU A 946 -25.43 -4.29 -12.75
N ALA A 947 -24.96 -5.48 -13.15
CA ALA A 947 -23.62 -5.96 -12.80
C ALA A 947 -22.53 -5.04 -13.38
N HIS A 948 -22.69 -4.62 -14.65
CA HIS A 948 -21.77 -3.67 -15.29
C HIS A 948 -21.74 -2.31 -14.60
N TRP A 949 -22.90 -1.79 -14.18
CA TRP A 949 -22.98 -0.55 -13.40
C TRP A 949 -22.25 -0.67 -12.05
N ALA A 950 -22.48 -1.77 -11.32
CA ALA A 950 -21.84 -2.02 -10.02
C ALA A 950 -20.31 -2.15 -10.14
N ALA A 951 -19.82 -3.02 -11.05
CA ALA A 951 -18.39 -3.18 -11.29
C ALA A 951 -17.72 -1.88 -11.80
N GLY A 952 -18.45 -1.09 -12.61
CA GLY A 952 -18.02 0.24 -13.05
C GLY A 952 -17.83 1.23 -11.91
N LEU A 953 -18.67 1.20 -10.87
CA LEU A 953 -18.47 1.99 -9.65
C LEU A 953 -17.25 1.51 -8.84
N GLY A 954 -17.00 0.20 -8.79
CA GLY A 954 -15.77 -0.37 -8.23
C GLY A 954 -14.50 0.17 -8.90
N ARG A 955 -14.49 0.28 -10.24
CA ARG A 955 -13.40 0.93 -11.00
C ARG A 955 -13.35 2.45 -10.80
N LEU A 956 -14.47 3.11 -10.52
CA LEU A 956 -14.54 4.56 -10.33
C LEU A 956 -13.91 5.03 -9.01
N VAL A 957 -14.05 4.23 -7.94
CA VAL A 957 -13.47 4.55 -6.62
C VAL A 957 -12.00 4.17 -6.47
N ASP A 958 -11.48 3.35 -7.38
CA ASP A 958 -10.09 2.87 -7.40
C ASP A 958 -9.37 3.29 -8.70
N PRO A 959 -9.10 4.60 -8.88
CA PRO A 959 -8.51 5.13 -10.11
C PRO A 959 -7.07 4.64 -10.34
N ASP A 960 -6.34 4.32 -9.27
CA ASP A 960 -4.98 3.80 -9.28
C ASP A 960 -4.95 2.26 -9.38
N SER A 961 -6.10 1.63 -9.66
CA SER A 961 -6.26 0.18 -9.84
C SER A 961 -5.62 -0.69 -8.75
N THR A 962 -5.71 -0.26 -7.48
CA THR A 962 -5.05 -0.91 -6.34
C THR A 962 -5.66 -2.26 -5.93
N HIS A 963 -6.87 -2.58 -6.38
CA HIS A 963 -7.57 -3.84 -6.09
C HIS A 963 -7.77 -4.68 -7.36
N ASP A 964 -7.65 -6.00 -7.24
CA ASP A 964 -7.91 -6.93 -8.35
C ASP A 964 -9.42 -7.14 -8.58
N ARG A 965 -10.24 -7.08 -7.52
CA ARG A 965 -11.67 -7.47 -7.53
C ARG A 965 -12.50 -6.81 -8.64
N PRO A 966 -12.37 -5.50 -8.95
CA PRO A 966 -13.13 -4.87 -10.03
C PRO A 966 -12.82 -5.45 -11.42
N PHE A 967 -11.59 -5.92 -11.68
CA PHE A 967 -11.25 -6.60 -12.93
C PHE A 967 -11.84 -8.01 -12.98
N LEU A 968 -11.76 -8.75 -11.87
CA LEU A 968 -12.33 -10.09 -11.76
C LEU A 968 -13.85 -10.09 -11.99
N ASP A 969 -14.56 -9.11 -11.43
CA ASP A 969 -16.00 -8.96 -11.66
C ASP A 969 -16.32 -8.58 -13.11
N LEU A 970 -15.55 -7.70 -13.74
CA LEU A 970 -15.69 -7.41 -15.17
C LEU A 970 -15.42 -8.63 -16.05
N MET A 971 -14.45 -9.50 -15.68
CA MET A 971 -14.21 -10.78 -16.34
C MET A 971 -15.40 -11.74 -16.18
N ARG A 972 -15.98 -11.84 -14.97
CA ARG A 972 -17.17 -12.68 -14.69
C ARG A 972 -18.40 -12.20 -15.46
N ILE A 973 -18.60 -10.89 -15.57
CA ILE A 973 -19.68 -10.30 -16.37
C ILE A 973 -19.48 -10.60 -17.86
N ALA A 974 -18.29 -10.33 -18.40
CA ALA A 974 -17.99 -10.64 -19.79
C ALA A 974 -18.09 -12.15 -20.12
N HIS A 975 -17.83 -13.02 -19.15
CA HIS A 975 -18.08 -14.46 -19.28
C HIS A 975 -19.58 -14.78 -19.40
N ALA A 976 -20.41 -14.21 -18.52
CA ALA A 976 -21.85 -14.38 -18.55
C ALA A 976 -22.49 -13.83 -19.85
N GLU A 977 -21.94 -12.74 -20.41
CA GLU A 977 -22.29 -12.23 -21.75
C GLU A 977 -21.87 -13.15 -22.92
N GLY A 978 -20.99 -14.12 -22.68
CA GLY A 978 -20.30 -14.88 -23.75
C GLY A 978 -19.26 -14.05 -24.51
N ASN A 979 -18.87 -12.88 -24.00
CA ASN A 979 -17.95 -11.94 -24.62
C ASN A 979 -16.49 -12.27 -24.27
N THR A 980 -15.98 -13.35 -24.86
CA THR A 980 -14.60 -13.82 -24.64
C THR A 980 -13.53 -12.79 -25.00
N GLY A 981 -13.84 -11.83 -25.88
CA GLY A 981 -12.95 -10.73 -26.24
C GLY A 981 -12.76 -9.74 -25.10
N ALA A 982 -13.86 -9.23 -24.53
CA ALA A 982 -13.79 -8.34 -23.36
C ALA A 982 -13.22 -9.07 -22.13
N MET A 983 -13.60 -10.34 -21.91
CA MET A 983 -13.06 -11.17 -20.83
C MET A 983 -11.53 -11.27 -20.90
N ARG A 984 -10.97 -11.54 -22.10
CA ARG A 984 -9.52 -11.55 -22.33
C ARG A 984 -8.90 -10.16 -22.12
N GLN A 985 -9.53 -9.11 -22.63
CA GLN A 985 -9.02 -7.73 -22.47
C GLN A 985 -8.92 -7.32 -20.99
N TYR A 986 -9.91 -7.66 -20.15
CA TYR A 986 -9.87 -7.36 -18.72
C TYR A 986 -8.79 -8.17 -17.98
N ALA A 987 -8.54 -9.41 -18.40
CA ALA A 987 -7.46 -10.23 -17.87
C ALA A 987 -6.07 -9.70 -18.28
N GLU A 988 -5.88 -9.30 -19.54
CA GLU A 988 -4.65 -8.67 -20.04
C GLU A 988 -4.39 -7.33 -19.33
N LEU A 989 -5.42 -6.51 -19.12
CA LEU A 989 -5.31 -5.26 -18.36
C LEU A 989 -4.95 -5.52 -16.89
N LEU A 990 -5.54 -6.53 -16.25
CA LEU A 990 -5.20 -6.91 -14.88
C LEU A 990 -3.74 -7.35 -14.77
N LEU A 991 -3.22 -8.16 -15.70
CA LEU A 991 -1.83 -8.60 -15.67
C LEU A 991 -0.84 -7.45 -15.96
N ALA A 992 -1.15 -6.58 -16.93
CA ALA A 992 -0.34 -5.40 -17.24
C ALA A 992 -0.26 -4.41 -16.07
N GLU A 993 -1.38 -4.17 -15.37
CA GLU A 993 -1.46 -3.30 -14.18
C GLU A 993 -0.77 -3.92 -12.93
N ARG A 994 -0.21 -5.12 -13.07
CA ARG A 994 0.52 -5.85 -12.03
C ARG A 994 1.96 -6.19 -12.42
N ASP A 995 2.36 -5.86 -13.64
CA ASP A 995 3.64 -6.25 -14.23
C ASP A 995 3.87 -7.78 -14.19
N PHE A 996 2.81 -8.55 -14.50
CA PHE A 996 2.87 -10.01 -14.59
C PHE A 996 2.74 -10.51 -16.02
N GLU A 997 3.54 -11.51 -16.36
CA GLU A 997 3.45 -12.20 -17.66
C GLU A 997 2.36 -13.30 -17.66
N ILE A 998 2.02 -13.85 -16.49
CA ILE A 998 1.14 -15.02 -16.34
C ILE A 998 0.12 -14.85 -15.20
N GLY A 999 -0.98 -15.59 -15.27
CA GLY A 999 -2.06 -15.53 -14.27
C GLY A 999 -1.63 -16.02 -12.89
N GLU A 1000 -0.76 -17.03 -12.86
CA GLU A 1000 -0.32 -17.76 -11.67
C GLU A 1000 0.38 -16.89 -10.60
N ASP A 1001 0.82 -15.67 -10.96
CA ASP A 1001 1.41 -14.68 -10.07
C ASP A 1001 0.39 -13.70 -9.43
N LEU A 1002 -0.88 -13.81 -9.83
CA LEU A 1002 -1.99 -13.20 -9.11
C LEU A 1002 -2.13 -13.76 -7.67
N PRO A 1003 -2.76 -13.01 -6.75
CA PRO A 1003 -3.04 -13.50 -5.40
C PRO A 1003 -3.93 -14.75 -5.42
N PRO A 1004 -3.87 -15.63 -4.41
CA PRO A 1004 -4.66 -16.87 -4.33
C PRO A 1004 -6.13 -16.75 -4.76
N GLU A 1005 -6.86 -15.78 -4.22
CA GLU A 1005 -8.30 -15.59 -4.51
C GLU A 1005 -8.52 -15.06 -5.94
N SER A 1006 -7.69 -14.12 -6.39
CA SER A 1006 -7.76 -13.59 -7.76
C SER A 1006 -7.43 -14.67 -8.78
N PHE A 1007 -6.42 -15.51 -8.51
CA PHE A 1007 -6.05 -16.59 -9.41
C PHE A 1007 -7.12 -17.69 -9.47
N ALA A 1008 -7.81 -17.99 -8.36
CA ALA A 1008 -8.92 -18.95 -8.37
C ALA A 1008 -10.02 -18.53 -9.36
N VAL A 1009 -10.44 -17.25 -9.34
CA VAL A 1009 -11.42 -16.71 -10.29
C VAL A 1009 -10.85 -16.63 -11.71
N PHE A 1010 -9.58 -16.24 -11.86
CA PHE A 1010 -8.90 -16.21 -13.15
C PHE A 1010 -8.83 -17.59 -13.81
N HIS A 1011 -8.47 -18.64 -13.04
CA HIS A 1011 -8.37 -20.02 -13.49
C HIS A 1011 -9.73 -20.64 -13.82
N GLU A 1012 -10.78 -20.32 -13.06
CA GLU A 1012 -12.17 -20.70 -13.40
C GLU A 1012 -12.58 -20.18 -14.78
N LEU A 1013 -12.24 -18.92 -15.09
CA LEU A 1013 -12.56 -18.28 -16.37
C LEU A 1013 -11.58 -18.63 -17.51
N PHE A 1014 -10.33 -18.93 -17.18
CA PHE A 1014 -9.25 -19.29 -18.10
C PHE A 1014 -8.54 -20.60 -17.68
N PRO A 1015 -9.23 -21.76 -17.71
CA PRO A 1015 -8.67 -23.04 -17.24
C PRO A 1015 -7.56 -23.62 -18.13
N ASN A 1016 -7.15 -22.89 -19.17
CA ASN A 1016 -6.03 -23.22 -20.05
C ASN A 1016 -4.97 -22.08 -20.10
N GLY A 1017 -5.07 -21.09 -19.21
CA GLY A 1017 -4.34 -19.83 -19.29
C GLY A 1017 -4.83 -18.93 -20.44
N LEU A 1018 -4.25 -17.72 -20.54
CA LEU A 1018 -4.53 -16.77 -21.63
C LEU A 1018 -3.91 -17.20 -22.97
N SER A 1019 -2.81 -17.95 -22.91
CA SER A 1019 -1.82 -18.16 -23.97
C SER A 1019 -2.15 -19.26 -24.99
N ARG A 1020 -3.42 -19.73 -25.07
CA ARG A 1020 -3.89 -20.61 -26.14
C ARG A 1020 -4.75 -19.85 -27.16
N THR A 1021 -4.13 -19.43 -28.25
CA THR A 1021 -4.83 -19.25 -29.53
C THR A 1021 -5.40 -20.60 -29.96
N VAL A 1022 -6.71 -20.63 -30.27
CA VAL A 1022 -7.45 -21.87 -30.54
C VAL A 1022 -7.23 -22.40 -31.97
N ASP A 1023 -6.57 -21.63 -32.84
CA ASP A 1023 -6.41 -21.91 -34.28
C ASP A 1023 -5.30 -22.92 -34.64
N ASP A 1024 -4.71 -23.61 -33.66
CA ASP A 1024 -3.67 -24.66 -33.85
C ASP A 1024 -4.25 -26.10 -33.65
N GLN A 1025 -5.52 -26.32 -34.02
CA GLN A 1025 -6.20 -27.64 -34.07
C GLN A 1025 -6.64 -28.03 -35.49
#